data_AF-A0A433PLA9-F1
#
_entry.id   AF-A0A433PLA9-F1
#
_cell.length_a   1.000
_cell.length_b   1.000
_cell.length_c   1.000
_cell.angle_alpha   90.00
_cell.angle_beta   90.00
_cell.angle_gamma   90.00
#
_symmetry.space_group_name_H-M   'P 1'
#
loop_
_entity.id
_entity.type
_entity.pdbx_description
1 polymer ?
#
loop_
_entity_poly.entity_id
_entity_poly.type
_entity_poly.pdbx_seq_one_letter_code
_entity_poly.pdbx_strand_id
1 'polypeptide(L)'
;MSSLLKMPTYLIQFAQFHEEFRLPELESLATIENVQLKYNSTNYSRDSPFLQVDIASDEEAAKLVKRAILIKFVYELWGTGVTYEELRESVKQHPERWPEYNTKSFKFTVSAFGSTCTAEHQLKVIESFSWLGFDGDIVLRNPEVEFVVVEDFGSKTPGGKPRPEPERLYMGKLVGWVAQGSRDLVNKYNLKKRKYLGNTSMDAELSLIMANQALATPGKLIYDPFVGTGSFLFTCAHFGAYTMGSDIDGRQIRGKGQSNVKSNVEQYGLSGRVLDTLVFDVCHNPWRKGTWFDAIVTAPYGVRAGAKKLGRKHTSKKLLEMRIYEGEPMHLRSDYYPPTKPYEMSEVLVDLLEFAARHLSVGGRLVYWLPTITDEYSNSDIPQHPSMRLVSNSEQNFGGWSRRLITMEKTRAWDPAEHATIEVAPRKEEDSVAMKVERDLRAREERREEVREDKKQLGHYAFREKYFSGLGRDDKAPHSASPLSSGPKSHTDITANPAHQSIPNDAFTDAGNISDIHIATEAVLVQSVEMPADSIKVQGPDFNKDLSLHELLFSFSTMGFQASALGKAIDIVNKMRNWRLSDEPIRADDPEDLQNPANRTSVKCKIFLGYTSNLVSSGMREVIRFLAEHNMVDVIVTTAGGIEEDFIKCLGPTFLGEFALKGADLRKKGLNRIGNLLVPNDNYCKFEDWVVPILDKMLEEQKEKVSV
;
A
#
# COMPACT_ATOMS: atom_id res chain seq x y z
N MET A 1 -51.79 5.58 9.01
CA MET A 1 -50.51 5.90 9.67
C MET A 1 -49.47 4.96 9.10
N SER A 2 -48.62 5.45 8.20
CA SER A 2 -47.53 4.67 7.60
C SER A 2 -46.57 4.25 8.69
N SER A 3 -46.43 2.94 8.95
CA SER A 3 -45.31 2.43 9.73
C SER A 3 -44.02 2.95 9.09
N LEU A 4 -43.21 3.68 9.85
CA LEU A 4 -41.84 4.00 9.45
C LEU A 4 -41.12 2.67 9.25
N LEU A 5 -41.01 2.22 7.99
CA LEU A 5 -40.17 1.08 7.62
C LEU A 5 -38.76 1.37 8.15
N LYS A 6 -38.34 0.61 9.15
CA LYS A 6 -36.99 0.69 9.73
C LYS A 6 -36.02 0.31 8.62
N MET A 7 -35.09 1.21 8.29
CA MET A 7 -34.07 0.96 7.29
C MET A 7 -33.24 -0.28 7.70
N PRO A 8 -32.95 -1.21 6.76
CA PRO A 8 -32.06 -2.33 7.04
C PRO A 8 -30.66 -1.86 7.44
N THR A 9 -30.01 -2.63 8.31
CA THR A 9 -28.63 -2.39 8.75
C THR A 9 -27.68 -3.25 7.92
N TYR A 10 -26.59 -2.66 7.47
CA TYR A 10 -25.52 -3.27 6.68
C TYR A 10 -24.21 -3.18 7.44
N LEU A 11 -23.33 -4.15 7.21
CA LEU A 11 -21.95 -4.17 7.69
C LEU A 11 -21.01 -3.88 6.52
N ILE A 12 -20.34 -2.74 6.58
CA ILE A 12 -19.25 -2.39 5.67
C ILE A 12 -17.96 -2.96 6.25
N GLN A 13 -17.23 -3.73 5.44
CA GLN A 13 -15.89 -4.18 5.75
C GLN A 13 -14.87 -3.44 4.86
N PHE A 14 -14.05 -2.62 5.49
CA PHE A 14 -12.98 -1.88 4.83
C PHE A 14 -11.68 -2.70 4.69
N ALA A 15 -10.77 -2.21 3.85
CA ALA A 15 -9.41 -2.68 3.78
C ALA A 15 -8.60 -2.16 4.98
N GLN A 16 -7.74 -3.01 5.57
CA GLN A 16 -6.96 -2.65 6.76
C GLN A 16 -5.67 -1.88 6.42
N PHE A 17 -5.82 -0.79 5.69
CA PHE A 17 -4.81 0.23 5.43
C PHE A 17 -5.53 1.55 5.10
N HIS A 18 -4.82 2.68 5.16
CA HIS A 18 -5.39 4.00 4.89
C HIS A 18 -6.66 4.27 5.75
N GLU A 19 -6.58 3.97 7.04
CA GLU A 19 -7.66 4.04 8.02
C GLU A 19 -8.38 5.40 8.02
N GLU A 20 -7.62 6.48 7.88
CA GLU A 20 -8.16 7.85 7.88
C GLU A 20 -8.93 8.22 6.60
N PHE A 21 -8.83 7.40 5.56
CA PHE A 21 -9.40 7.67 4.23
C PHE A 21 -10.72 6.92 4.01
N ARG A 22 -11.02 5.91 4.84
CA ARG A 22 -12.20 5.04 4.71
C ARG A 22 -13.52 5.80 4.77
N LEU A 23 -13.75 6.59 5.83
CA LEU A 23 -14.99 7.37 5.97
C LEU A 23 -15.12 8.45 4.90
N PRO A 24 -14.09 9.29 4.62
CA PRO A 24 -14.20 10.27 3.54
C PRO A 24 -14.48 9.65 2.16
N GLU A 25 -13.92 8.47 1.87
CA GLU A 25 -14.26 7.75 0.64
C GLU A 25 -15.71 7.27 0.66
N LEU A 26 -16.15 6.58 1.73
CA LEU A 26 -17.52 6.09 1.87
C LEU A 26 -18.57 7.20 1.72
N GLU A 27 -18.40 8.32 2.40
CA GLU A 27 -19.31 9.47 2.33
C GLU A 27 -19.34 10.07 0.92
N SER A 28 -18.20 10.08 0.23
CA SER A 28 -18.11 10.57 -1.16
C SER A 28 -18.79 9.61 -2.13
N LEU A 29 -18.67 8.30 -1.92
CA LEU A 29 -19.38 7.28 -2.71
C LEU A 29 -20.89 7.37 -2.50
N ALA A 30 -21.34 7.55 -1.26
CA ALA A 30 -22.75 7.78 -0.96
C ALA A 30 -23.28 9.05 -1.65
N THR A 31 -22.47 10.12 -1.69
CA THR A 31 -22.82 11.36 -2.41
C THR A 31 -22.90 11.14 -3.92
N ILE A 32 -21.94 10.42 -4.51
CA ILE A 32 -21.90 10.12 -5.95
C ILE A 32 -23.12 9.31 -6.38
N GLU A 33 -23.47 8.29 -5.61
CA GLU A 33 -24.53 7.34 -5.94
C GLU A 33 -25.91 7.77 -5.40
N ASN A 34 -25.98 8.92 -4.72
CA ASN A 34 -27.16 9.46 -4.04
C ASN A 34 -27.79 8.46 -3.05
N VAL A 35 -26.95 7.74 -2.32
CA VAL A 35 -27.36 6.76 -1.30
C VAL A 35 -27.55 7.46 0.04
N GLN A 36 -28.73 7.31 0.63
CA GLN A 36 -28.96 7.75 2.01
C GLN A 36 -28.27 6.80 2.98
N LEU A 37 -27.16 7.28 3.54
CA LEU A 37 -26.33 6.54 4.48
C LEU A 37 -26.47 7.14 5.89
N LYS A 38 -26.84 6.33 6.88
CA LYS A 38 -26.83 6.74 8.29
C LYS A 38 -25.92 5.81 9.09
N TYR A 39 -25.08 6.37 9.94
CA TYR A 39 -24.28 5.60 10.88
C TYR A 39 -23.93 6.43 12.10
N ASN A 40 -23.62 5.74 13.19
CA ASN A 40 -23.06 6.38 14.36
C ASN A 40 -21.53 6.43 14.22
N SER A 41 -20.96 7.62 14.07
CA SER A 41 -19.52 7.82 13.93
C SER A 41 -18.73 7.34 15.15
N THR A 42 -19.34 7.26 16.35
CA THR A 42 -18.67 6.72 17.54
C THR A 42 -18.46 5.21 17.47
N ASN A 43 -19.18 4.50 16.60
CA ASN A 43 -19.03 3.06 16.40
C ASN A 43 -17.90 2.74 15.41
N TYR A 44 -17.34 3.74 14.73
CA TYR A 44 -16.20 3.56 13.85
C TYR A 44 -14.90 3.58 14.66
N SER A 45 -14.02 2.62 14.40
CA SER A 45 -12.66 2.58 14.94
C SER A 45 -11.66 2.39 13.80
N ARG A 46 -10.49 3.02 13.90
CA ARG A 46 -9.38 2.78 12.95
C ARG A 46 -8.75 1.40 13.15
N ASP A 47 -8.87 0.86 14.36
CA ASP A 47 -8.37 -0.46 14.75
C ASP A 47 -9.28 -1.61 14.30
N SER A 48 -10.49 -1.32 13.79
CA SER A 48 -11.42 -2.31 13.23
C SER A 48 -11.80 -1.95 11.79
N PRO A 49 -11.89 -2.91 10.86
CA PRO A 49 -12.31 -2.64 9.49
C PRO A 49 -13.84 -2.58 9.36
N PHE A 50 -14.60 -2.75 10.44
CA PHE A 50 -16.05 -2.91 10.37
C PHE A 50 -16.80 -1.64 10.74
N LEU A 51 -17.84 -1.32 9.98
CA LEU A 51 -18.78 -0.24 10.29
C LEU A 51 -20.20 -0.69 9.98
N GLN A 52 -21.08 -0.56 10.97
CA GLN A 52 -22.52 -0.75 10.77
C GLN A 52 -23.15 0.55 10.27
N VAL A 53 -23.97 0.43 9.23
CA VAL A 53 -24.63 1.55 8.57
C VAL A 53 -26.07 1.17 8.23
N ASP A 54 -26.99 2.12 8.24
CA ASP A 54 -28.35 1.92 7.76
C ASP A 54 -28.47 2.47 6.33
N ILE A 55 -28.96 1.63 5.42
CA ILE A 55 -29.16 1.93 3.98
C ILE A 55 -30.56 1.43 3.59
N ALA A 56 -31.17 2.03 2.56
CA ALA A 56 -32.55 1.73 2.19
C ALA A 56 -32.78 0.31 1.62
N SER A 57 -31.83 -0.24 0.85
CA SER A 57 -31.95 -1.55 0.21
C SER A 57 -30.60 -2.12 -0.24
N ASP A 58 -30.61 -3.38 -0.67
CA ASP A 58 -29.44 -4.09 -1.19
C ASP A 58 -28.91 -3.43 -2.47
N GLU A 59 -29.80 -2.94 -3.33
CA GLU A 59 -29.44 -2.24 -4.55
C GLU A 59 -28.68 -0.95 -4.24
N GLU A 60 -29.12 -0.16 -3.25
CA GLU A 60 -28.44 1.06 -2.82
C GLU A 60 -27.09 0.74 -2.16
N ALA A 61 -27.03 -0.31 -1.33
CA ALA A 61 -25.80 -0.76 -0.69
C ALA A 61 -24.76 -1.27 -1.72
N ALA A 62 -25.20 -1.97 -2.76
CA ALA A 62 -24.34 -2.46 -3.83
C ALA A 62 -23.70 -1.32 -4.66
N LYS A 63 -24.38 -0.17 -4.79
CA LYS A 63 -23.80 1.00 -5.49
C LYS A 63 -22.52 1.49 -4.80
N LEU A 64 -22.47 1.43 -3.47
CA LEU A 64 -21.31 1.93 -2.71
C LEU A 64 -20.01 1.18 -3.02
N VAL A 65 -20.07 -0.11 -3.37
CA VAL A 65 -18.87 -0.91 -3.64
C VAL A 65 -18.41 -0.87 -5.09
N LYS A 66 -19.28 -0.45 -6.03
CA LYS A 66 -19.03 -0.51 -7.48
C LYS A 66 -17.72 0.19 -7.88
N ARG A 67 -17.45 1.34 -7.25
CA ARG A 67 -16.26 2.15 -7.51
C ARG A 67 -15.37 2.40 -6.28
N ALA A 68 -15.60 1.67 -5.19
CA ALA A 68 -14.83 1.82 -3.97
C ALA A 68 -13.40 1.31 -4.12
N ILE A 69 -12.47 1.94 -3.41
CA ILE A 69 -11.08 1.48 -3.31
C ILE A 69 -10.83 0.84 -1.94
N LEU A 70 -11.34 1.44 -0.86
CA LEU A 70 -11.09 0.98 0.51
C LEU A 70 -12.22 0.14 1.10
N ILE A 71 -13.37 0.01 0.45
CA ILE A 71 -14.44 -0.90 0.87
C ILE A 71 -14.19 -2.26 0.21
N LYS A 72 -14.05 -3.33 0.99
CA LYS A 72 -13.87 -4.69 0.47
C LYS A 72 -15.20 -5.38 0.23
N PHE A 73 -16.10 -5.31 1.21
CA PHE A 73 -17.38 -6.03 1.22
C PHE A 73 -18.46 -5.18 1.87
N VAL A 74 -19.70 -5.39 1.44
CA VAL A 74 -20.90 -4.92 2.11
C VAL A 74 -21.83 -6.12 2.32
N TYR A 75 -22.23 -6.31 3.57
CA TYR A 75 -23.14 -7.39 3.97
C TYR A 75 -24.44 -6.79 4.50
N GLU A 76 -25.58 -7.35 4.13
CA GLU A 76 -26.83 -7.12 4.86
C GLU A 76 -26.69 -7.81 6.23
N LEU A 77 -26.78 -7.06 7.32
CA LEU A 77 -26.51 -7.57 8.66
C LEU A 77 -27.75 -8.28 9.23
N TRP A 78 -27.58 -9.56 9.56
CA TRP A 78 -28.66 -10.40 10.11
C TRP A 78 -28.58 -10.53 11.63
N GLY A 79 -27.36 -10.59 12.18
CA GLY A 79 -27.17 -10.64 13.62
C GLY A 79 -25.74 -10.34 14.05
N THR A 80 -25.58 -10.04 15.33
CA THR A 80 -24.29 -9.79 15.98
C THR A 80 -24.25 -10.44 17.35
N GLY A 81 -23.06 -10.82 17.82
CA GLY A 81 -22.86 -11.29 19.18
C GLY A 81 -21.40 -11.17 19.60
N VAL A 82 -21.12 -11.27 20.91
CA VAL A 82 -19.74 -11.49 21.40
C VAL A 82 -19.45 -12.97 21.63
N THR A 83 -20.49 -13.81 21.61
CA THR A 83 -20.38 -15.27 21.57
C THR A 83 -21.20 -15.84 20.42
N TYR A 84 -20.88 -17.07 20.02
CA TYR A 84 -21.65 -17.79 19.01
C TYR A 84 -23.10 -18.04 19.42
N GLU A 85 -23.38 -18.19 20.72
CA GLU A 85 -24.75 -18.35 21.21
C GLU A 85 -25.55 -17.06 21.04
N GLU A 86 -24.99 -15.94 21.50
CA GLU A 86 -25.62 -14.62 21.31
C GLU A 86 -25.84 -14.28 19.84
N LEU A 87 -24.87 -14.62 18.97
CA LEU A 87 -25.01 -14.43 17.53
C LEU A 87 -26.20 -15.22 16.99
N ARG A 88 -26.34 -16.50 17.36
CA ARG A 88 -27.48 -17.33 16.93
C ARG A 88 -28.80 -16.79 17.46
N GLU A 89 -28.86 -16.39 18.73
CA GLU A 89 -30.04 -15.76 19.32
C GLU A 89 -30.42 -14.48 18.58
N SER A 90 -29.43 -13.63 18.25
CA SER A 90 -29.63 -12.40 17.47
C SER A 90 -30.21 -12.70 16.08
N VAL A 91 -29.71 -13.71 15.36
CA VAL A 91 -30.25 -14.10 14.04
C VAL A 91 -31.67 -14.66 14.17
N LYS A 92 -31.97 -15.42 15.24
CA LYS A 92 -33.31 -15.99 15.50
C LYS A 92 -34.39 -14.95 15.81
N GLN A 93 -34.02 -13.72 16.12
CA GLN A 93 -35.00 -12.64 16.37
C GLN A 93 -35.72 -12.18 15.10
N HIS A 94 -35.20 -12.54 13.92
CA HIS A 94 -35.73 -12.10 12.62
C HIS A 94 -36.06 -13.26 11.66
N PRO A 95 -36.93 -14.22 12.06
CA PRO A 95 -37.26 -15.38 11.24
C PRO A 95 -38.02 -15.02 9.96
N GLU A 96 -38.63 -13.83 9.89
CA GLU A 96 -39.34 -13.33 8.72
C GLU A 96 -38.45 -13.19 7.47
N ARG A 97 -37.13 -13.16 7.63
CA ARG A 97 -36.17 -13.02 6.52
C ARG A 97 -35.91 -14.33 5.78
N TRP A 98 -36.07 -15.48 6.42
CA TRP A 98 -35.64 -16.78 5.90
C TRP A 98 -36.45 -17.30 4.71
N PRO A 99 -37.80 -17.15 4.64
CA PRO A 99 -38.61 -17.74 3.58
C PRO A 99 -38.18 -17.35 2.16
N GLU A 100 -37.63 -16.14 1.98
CA GLU A 100 -37.14 -15.65 0.67
C GLU A 100 -35.96 -16.47 0.13
N TYR A 101 -35.18 -17.09 1.01
CA TYR A 101 -33.95 -17.80 0.66
C TYR A 101 -34.09 -19.31 0.68
N ASN A 102 -35.25 -19.83 1.12
CA ASN A 102 -35.42 -21.25 1.42
C ASN A 102 -35.07 -22.18 0.26
N THR A 103 -35.38 -21.78 -0.98
CA THR A 103 -35.16 -22.60 -2.19
C THR A 103 -34.02 -22.10 -3.07
N LYS A 104 -33.37 -20.99 -2.72
CA LYS A 104 -32.28 -20.41 -3.50
C LYS A 104 -31.00 -21.24 -3.31
N SER A 105 -30.23 -21.40 -4.37
CA SER A 105 -28.89 -21.97 -4.25
C SER A 105 -28.00 -21.08 -3.39
N PHE A 106 -27.25 -21.67 -2.46
CA PHE A 106 -26.48 -20.89 -1.50
C PHE A 106 -25.10 -21.47 -1.19
N LYS A 107 -24.24 -20.65 -0.59
CA LYS A 107 -23.07 -21.12 0.16
C LYS A 107 -22.92 -20.34 1.45
N PHE A 108 -22.20 -20.92 2.39
CA PHE A 108 -21.69 -20.21 3.56
C PHE A 108 -20.20 -19.92 3.39
N THR A 109 -19.75 -18.81 3.95
CA THR A 109 -18.33 -18.46 4.04
C THR A 109 -18.04 -17.94 5.43
N VAL A 110 -16.93 -18.38 6.01
CA VAL A 110 -16.46 -17.92 7.31
C VAL A 110 -15.17 -17.15 7.10
N SER A 111 -15.12 -15.92 7.59
CA SER A 111 -13.96 -15.03 7.46
C SER A 111 -13.51 -14.55 8.83
N ALA A 112 -12.20 -14.59 9.08
CA ALA A 112 -11.61 -14.05 10.31
C ALA A 112 -10.80 -12.77 10.01
N PHE A 113 -10.98 -11.75 10.84
CA PHE A 113 -10.09 -10.58 10.92
C PHE A 113 -9.24 -10.68 12.19
N GLY A 114 -7.94 -10.43 12.08
CA GLY A 114 -7.00 -10.54 13.20
C GLY A 114 -6.59 -11.98 13.57
N SER A 115 -7.05 -12.98 12.82
CA SER A 115 -6.71 -14.41 13.02
C SER A 115 -6.78 -15.19 11.71
N THR A 116 -6.45 -16.49 11.76
CA THR A 116 -6.60 -17.45 10.66
C THR A 116 -7.61 -18.52 11.03
N CYS A 117 -8.47 -18.90 10.10
CA CYS A 117 -9.53 -19.89 10.32
C CYS A 117 -9.23 -21.19 9.56
N THR A 118 -9.12 -22.32 10.26
CA THR A 118 -8.94 -23.65 9.63
C THR A 118 -10.22 -24.11 8.95
N ALA A 119 -10.11 -24.98 7.94
CA ALA A 119 -11.29 -25.52 7.24
C ALA A 119 -12.23 -26.29 8.17
N GLU A 120 -11.68 -27.02 9.15
CA GLU A 120 -12.44 -27.72 10.19
C GLU A 120 -13.27 -26.75 11.04
N HIS A 121 -12.66 -25.63 11.47
CA HIS A 121 -13.39 -24.60 12.22
C HIS A 121 -14.48 -23.95 11.37
N GLN A 122 -14.19 -23.63 10.10
CA GLN A 122 -15.20 -23.08 9.18
C GLN A 122 -16.40 -24.02 9.08
N LEU A 123 -16.17 -25.32 8.88
CA LEU A 123 -17.25 -26.31 8.77
C LEU A 123 -18.08 -26.37 10.05
N LYS A 124 -17.43 -26.43 11.22
CA LYS A 124 -18.11 -26.43 12.53
C LYS A 124 -18.99 -25.20 12.73
N VAL A 125 -18.49 -24.02 12.34
CA VAL A 125 -19.25 -22.77 12.41
C VAL A 125 -20.46 -22.83 11.48
N ILE A 126 -20.29 -23.29 10.24
CA ILE A 126 -21.37 -23.43 9.25
C ILE A 126 -22.45 -24.40 9.76
N GLU A 127 -22.06 -25.57 10.24
CA GLU A 127 -22.98 -26.58 10.80
C GLU A 127 -23.78 -26.04 12.00
N SER A 128 -23.22 -25.10 12.76
CA SER A 128 -23.92 -24.45 13.87
C SER A 128 -25.12 -23.59 13.43
N PHE A 129 -25.27 -23.32 12.13
CA PHE A 129 -26.41 -22.63 11.52
C PHE A 129 -27.37 -23.58 10.77
N SER A 130 -27.21 -24.90 10.88
CA SER A 130 -28.08 -25.91 10.24
C SER A 130 -29.57 -25.74 10.55
N TRP A 131 -29.91 -25.14 11.70
CA TRP A 131 -31.29 -24.84 12.10
C TRP A 131 -32.00 -23.79 11.22
N LEU A 132 -31.28 -23.05 10.36
CA LEU A 132 -31.89 -22.19 9.35
C LEU A 132 -32.73 -23.01 8.34
N GLY A 133 -32.38 -24.29 8.14
CA GLY A 133 -33.22 -25.25 7.43
C GLY A 133 -33.49 -24.91 5.96
N PHE A 134 -32.55 -24.27 5.27
CA PHE A 134 -32.70 -23.96 3.84
C PHE A 134 -32.67 -25.24 2.99
N ASP A 135 -33.67 -25.39 2.12
CA ASP A 135 -33.85 -26.53 1.20
C ASP A 135 -33.08 -26.38 -0.13
N GLY A 136 -32.55 -25.20 -0.43
CA GLY A 136 -31.83 -24.90 -1.67
C GLY A 136 -30.48 -25.62 -1.81
N ASP A 137 -30.00 -25.75 -3.06
CA ASP A 137 -28.74 -26.45 -3.34
C ASP A 137 -27.51 -25.71 -2.81
N ILE A 138 -26.56 -26.44 -2.21
CA ILE A 138 -25.26 -25.89 -1.80
C ILE A 138 -24.35 -25.77 -3.03
N VAL A 139 -24.09 -24.54 -3.48
CA VAL A 139 -23.29 -24.24 -4.68
C VAL A 139 -22.07 -23.40 -4.33
N LEU A 140 -20.87 -24.01 -4.40
CA LEU A 140 -19.62 -23.33 -4.00
C LEU A 140 -19.15 -22.25 -4.99
N ARG A 141 -19.61 -22.30 -6.24
CA ARG A 141 -19.22 -21.37 -7.31
C ARG A 141 -20.45 -20.68 -7.89
N ASN A 142 -20.51 -19.35 -7.75
CA ASN A 142 -21.60 -18.52 -8.24
C ASN A 142 -23.00 -18.96 -7.75
N PRO A 143 -23.22 -19.11 -6.43
CA PRO A 143 -24.55 -19.34 -5.88
C PRO A 143 -25.43 -18.09 -6.06
N GLU A 144 -26.75 -18.25 -5.93
CA GLU A 144 -27.68 -17.12 -5.86
C GLU A 144 -27.48 -16.30 -4.57
N VAL A 145 -27.04 -16.94 -3.48
CA VAL A 145 -26.87 -16.30 -2.17
C VAL A 145 -25.58 -16.75 -1.49
N GLU A 146 -24.84 -15.80 -0.93
CA GLU A 146 -23.68 -16.06 -0.09
C GLU A 146 -23.94 -15.54 1.33
N PHE A 147 -24.06 -16.46 2.27
CA PHE A 147 -24.14 -16.16 3.69
C PHE A 147 -22.74 -16.11 4.30
N VAL A 148 -22.49 -15.14 5.18
CA VAL A 148 -21.15 -14.91 5.71
C VAL A 148 -21.18 -14.75 7.21
N VAL A 149 -20.35 -15.54 7.89
CA VAL A 149 -20.01 -15.36 9.30
C VAL A 149 -18.66 -14.67 9.36
N VAL A 150 -18.58 -13.53 10.02
CA VAL A 150 -17.35 -12.77 10.19
C VAL A 150 -16.94 -12.80 11.67
N GLU A 151 -15.75 -13.31 11.93
CA GLU A 151 -15.09 -13.31 13.23
C GLU A 151 -14.11 -12.14 13.32
N ASP A 152 -14.35 -11.20 14.22
CA ASP A 152 -13.45 -10.07 14.49
C ASP A 152 -12.65 -10.34 15.77
N PHE A 153 -11.37 -10.69 15.64
CA PHE A 153 -10.44 -10.90 16.77
C PHE A 153 -9.70 -9.60 17.18
N GLY A 154 -9.98 -8.48 16.52
CA GLY A 154 -9.31 -7.20 16.73
C GLY A 154 -7.90 -7.11 16.12
N SER A 155 -7.36 -5.88 16.02
CA SER A 155 -6.04 -5.62 15.41
C SER A 155 -4.87 -5.62 16.39
N LYS A 156 -5.13 -5.67 17.70
CA LYS A 156 -4.11 -5.58 18.76
C LYS A 156 -4.25 -6.72 19.77
N THR A 157 -3.21 -7.53 19.86
CA THR A 157 -2.99 -8.45 20.96
C THR A 157 -1.71 -8.12 21.70
N PRO A 158 -1.74 -8.00 23.04
CA PRO A 158 -0.52 -7.91 23.84
C PRO A 158 0.41 -9.09 23.51
N GLY A 159 1.63 -8.80 23.06
CA GLY A 159 2.63 -9.82 22.72
C GLY A 159 2.47 -10.54 21.38
N GLY A 160 1.58 -10.07 20.48
CA GLY A 160 1.48 -10.56 19.10
C GLY A 160 0.90 -11.97 18.92
N LYS A 161 0.34 -12.57 19.98
CA LYS A 161 -0.39 -13.85 19.88
C LYS A 161 -1.85 -13.61 19.48
N PRO A 162 -2.46 -14.36 18.56
CA PRO A 162 -3.89 -14.23 18.25
C PRO A 162 -4.75 -14.42 19.51
N ARG A 163 -5.88 -13.70 19.60
CA ARG A 163 -6.84 -13.96 20.69
C ARG A 163 -7.40 -15.37 20.51
N PRO A 164 -7.68 -16.10 21.61
CA PRO A 164 -8.28 -17.41 21.53
C PRO A 164 -9.72 -17.36 21.01
N GLU A 165 -10.44 -16.28 21.31
CA GLU A 165 -11.84 -16.08 20.96
C GLU A 165 -12.02 -14.71 20.26
N PRO A 166 -13.02 -14.59 19.35
CA PRO A 166 -13.33 -13.33 18.70
C PRO A 166 -13.91 -12.30 19.69
N GLU A 167 -13.60 -11.02 19.46
CA GLU A 167 -14.17 -9.89 20.22
C GLU A 167 -15.60 -9.59 19.76
N ARG A 168 -15.87 -9.78 18.46
CA ARG A 168 -17.21 -9.67 17.89
C ARG A 168 -17.42 -10.67 16.77
N LEU A 169 -18.68 -11.06 16.64
CA LEU A 169 -19.17 -11.92 15.57
C LEU A 169 -20.28 -11.21 14.82
N TYR A 170 -20.28 -11.39 13.51
CA TYR A 170 -21.32 -10.90 12.61
C TYR A 170 -21.82 -12.04 11.74
N MET A 171 -23.12 -12.06 11.49
CA MET A 171 -23.74 -12.93 10.50
C MET A 171 -24.54 -12.07 9.54
N GLY A 172 -24.40 -12.33 8.24
CA GLY A 172 -25.11 -11.58 7.23
C GLY A 172 -25.11 -12.25 5.86
N LYS A 173 -25.71 -11.53 4.90
CA LYS A 173 -25.77 -11.91 3.49
C LYS A 173 -24.87 -10.98 2.68
N LEU A 174 -24.02 -11.53 1.82
CA LEU A 174 -23.19 -10.72 0.93
C LEU A 174 -24.06 -9.98 -0.09
N VAL A 175 -23.91 -8.66 -0.13
CA VAL A 175 -24.64 -7.78 -1.07
C VAL A 175 -23.74 -7.36 -2.23
N GLY A 176 -22.48 -7.06 -1.93
CA GLY A 176 -21.52 -6.67 -2.95
C GLY A 176 -20.09 -6.62 -2.41
N TRP A 177 -19.13 -6.70 -3.33
CA TRP A 177 -17.71 -6.66 -2.99
C TRP A 177 -16.85 -6.07 -4.11
N VAL A 178 -15.68 -5.56 -3.72
CA VAL A 178 -14.87 -4.68 -4.58
C VAL A 178 -14.33 -5.34 -5.85
N ALA A 179 -14.18 -6.66 -5.89
CA ALA A 179 -13.69 -7.32 -7.12
C ALA A 179 -14.79 -7.58 -8.16
N GLN A 180 -16.06 -7.27 -7.86
CA GLN A 180 -17.07 -7.05 -8.89
C GLN A 180 -17.00 -5.64 -9.51
N GLY A 181 -16.12 -4.76 -9.01
CA GLY A 181 -16.02 -3.35 -9.40
C GLY A 181 -14.60 -2.89 -9.73
N SER A 182 -13.85 -2.41 -8.72
CA SER A 182 -12.69 -1.52 -8.90
C SER A 182 -11.32 -2.06 -8.50
N ARG A 183 -11.23 -3.33 -8.07
CA ARG A 183 -9.94 -3.94 -7.66
C ARG A 183 -8.86 -3.88 -8.76
N ASP A 184 -9.27 -4.01 -10.01
CA ASP A 184 -8.35 -3.96 -11.15
C ASP A 184 -7.86 -2.55 -11.48
N LEU A 185 -8.49 -1.50 -10.96
CA LEU A 185 -8.11 -0.12 -11.26
C LEU A 185 -6.74 0.23 -10.68
N VAL A 186 -6.47 -0.20 -9.44
CA VAL A 186 -5.15 -0.01 -8.81
C VAL A 186 -4.07 -0.67 -9.65
N ASN A 187 -4.34 -1.86 -10.21
CA ASN A 187 -3.43 -2.58 -11.09
C ASN A 187 -3.30 -1.93 -12.48
N LYS A 188 -4.41 -1.42 -13.04
CA LYS A 188 -4.44 -0.71 -14.34
C LYS A 188 -3.59 0.56 -14.30
N TYR A 189 -3.70 1.35 -13.23
CA TYR A 189 -2.98 2.61 -13.08
C TYR A 189 -1.62 2.48 -12.38
N ASN A 190 -1.18 1.26 -12.09
CA ASN A 190 0.07 0.96 -11.42
C ASN A 190 1.26 1.68 -12.11
N LEU A 191 2.04 2.41 -11.31
CA LEU A 191 3.16 3.23 -11.80
C LEU A 191 4.21 2.42 -12.56
N LYS A 192 4.43 1.14 -12.21
CA LYS A 192 5.40 0.28 -12.90
C LYS A 192 5.02 -0.03 -14.35
N LYS A 193 3.73 0.06 -14.68
CA LYS A 193 3.18 -0.23 -16.01
C LYS A 193 2.97 1.03 -16.85
N ARG A 194 3.20 2.21 -16.29
CA ARG A 194 2.90 3.50 -16.94
C ARG A 194 3.98 3.85 -17.96
N LYS A 195 3.59 4.21 -19.19
CA LYS A 195 4.52 4.60 -20.28
C LYS A 195 5.37 5.82 -19.92
N TYR A 196 4.79 6.77 -19.19
CA TYR A 196 5.47 7.97 -18.72
C TYR A 196 5.26 8.20 -17.23
N LEU A 197 6.35 8.16 -16.46
CA LEU A 197 6.38 8.48 -15.04
C LEU A 197 7.49 9.51 -14.76
N GLY A 198 7.32 10.26 -13.67
CA GLY A 198 8.29 11.26 -13.22
C GLY A 198 8.19 11.50 -11.73
N ASN A 199 9.00 12.42 -11.22
CA ASN A 199 9.09 12.71 -9.78
C ASN A 199 7.78 13.21 -9.16
N THR A 200 6.88 13.69 -10.00
CA THR A 200 5.55 14.23 -9.69
C THR A 200 4.43 13.19 -9.82
N SER A 201 4.74 11.94 -10.21
CA SER A 201 3.73 10.89 -10.29
C SER A 201 3.24 10.49 -8.89
N MET A 202 1.93 10.54 -8.71
CA MET A 202 1.24 10.08 -7.51
C MET A 202 0.88 8.59 -7.62
N ASP A 203 0.87 7.91 -6.46
CA ASP A 203 0.41 6.53 -6.29
C ASP A 203 -1.00 6.32 -6.87
N ALA A 204 -1.23 5.14 -7.46
CA ALA A 204 -2.46 4.83 -8.19
C ALA A 204 -3.68 4.73 -7.28
N GLU A 205 -3.54 4.06 -6.14
CA GLU A 205 -4.63 3.82 -5.19
C GLU A 205 -5.09 5.14 -4.57
N LEU A 206 -4.15 5.92 -4.06
CA LEU A 206 -4.44 7.24 -3.50
C LEU A 206 -5.01 8.21 -4.55
N SER A 207 -4.58 8.13 -5.81
CA SER A 207 -5.15 8.96 -6.88
C SER A 207 -6.60 8.58 -7.21
N LEU A 208 -7.00 7.32 -7.05
CA LEU A 208 -8.39 6.87 -7.22
C LEU A 208 -9.26 7.31 -6.03
N ILE A 209 -8.74 7.21 -4.80
CA ILE A 209 -9.41 7.72 -3.59
C ILE A 209 -9.66 9.22 -3.71
N MET A 210 -8.66 9.98 -4.19
CA MET A 210 -8.83 11.42 -4.45
C MET A 210 -9.90 11.71 -5.50
N ALA A 211 -10.00 10.91 -6.55
CA ALA A 211 -11.03 11.06 -7.57
C ALA A 211 -12.44 10.79 -7.01
N ASN A 212 -12.57 9.84 -6.07
CA ASN A 212 -13.80 9.61 -5.32
C ASN A 212 -14.13 10.83 -4.43
N GLN A 213 -13.17 11.33 -3.64
CA GLN A 213 -13.38 12.51 -2.79
C GLN A 213 -13.68 13.79 -3.58
N ALA A 214 -13.17 13.90 -4.81
CA ALA A 214 -13.48 14.98 -5.75
C ALA A 214 -14.86 14.85 -6.41
N LEU A 215 -15.60 13.78 -6.13
CA LEU A 215 -16.89 13.45 -6.72
C LEU A 215 -16.83 13.33 -8.26
N ALA A 216 -15.71 12.83 -8.80
CA ALA A 216 -15.48 12.69 -10.23
C ALA A 216 -16.51 11.76 -10.86
N THR A 217 -17.30 12.28 -11.80
CA THR A 217 -18.43 11.60 -12.45
C THR A 217 -18.61 12.13 -13.89
N PRO A 218 -19.33 11.40 -14.76
CA PRO A 218 -19.63 11.87 -16.11
C PRO A 218 -20.26 13.26 -16.13
N GLY A 219 -19.79 14.12 -17.03
CA GLY A 219 -20.30 15.49 -17.21
C GLY A 219 -19.61 16.55 -16.35
N LYS A 220 -18.82 16.16 -15.35
CA LYS A 220 -18.04 17.11 -14.52
C LYS A 220 -16.73 17.53 -15.17
N LEU A 221 -16.31 18.77 -14.93
CA LEU A 221 -15.00 19.31 -15.30
C LEU A 221 -14.09 19.41 -14.08
N ILE A 222 -12.97 18.69 -14.13
CA ILE A 222 -11.98 18.63 -13.05
C ILE A 222 -10.66 19.23 -13.49
N TYR A 223 -10.08 20.05 -12.62
CA TYR A 223 -8.84 20.76 -12.89
C TYR A 223 -7.71 20.39 -11.94
N ASP A 224 -6.52 20.17 -12.48
CA ASP A 224 -5.28 20.00 -11.70
C ASP A 224 -4.30 21.15 -11.98
N PRO A 225 -4.17 22.15 -11.09
CA PRO A 225 -3.26 23.28 -11.27
C PRO A 225 -1.77 22.94 -11.17
N PHE A 226 -1.41 21.73 -10.73
CA PHE A 226 -0.03 21.24 -10.61
C PHE A 226 0.09 19.84 -11.22
N VAL A 227 -0.26 19.75 -12.50
CA VAL A 227 -0.52 18.46 -13.18
C VAL A 227 0.66 17.51 -13.20
N GLY A 228 1.90 18.04 -13.28
CA GLY A 228 3.09 17.23 -13.39
C GLY A 228 2.99 16.18 -14.52
N THR A 229 2.93 14.91 -14.12
CA THR A 229 2.84 13.75 -15.03
C THR A 229 1.40 13.23 -15.26
N GLY A 230 0.39 13.89 -14.71
CA GLY A 230 -1.02 13.68 -15.02
C GLY A 230 -1.77 12.62 -14.19
N SER A 231 -1.22 12.14 -13.06
CA SER A 231 -1.86 11.07 -12.25
C SER A 231 -3.34 11.33 -11.97
N PHE A 232 -3.70 12.54 -11.52
CA PHE A 232 -5.07 12.88 -11.14
C PHE A 232 -6.00 13.06 -12.35
N LEU A 233 -5.45 13.51 -13.49
CA LEU A 233 -6.22 13.57 -14.74
C LEU A 233 -6.69 12.18 -15.15
N PHE A 234 -5.83 11.18 -15.02
CA PHE A 234 -6.13 9.82 -15.48
C PHE A 234 -7.18 9.13 -14.60
N THR A 235 -7.06 9.25 -13.28
CA THR A 235 -8.01 8.61 -12.35
C THR A 235 -9.36 9.32 -12.32
N CYS A 236 -9.40 10.65 -12.42
CA CYS A 236 -10.66 11.37 -12.54
C CYS A 236 -11.35 11.09 -13.88
N ALA A 237 -10.59 11.06 -14.99
CA ALA A 237 -11.12 10.73 -16.31
C ALA A 237 -11.62 9.29 -16.40
N HIS A 238 -11.00 8.36 -15.67
CA HIS A 238 -11.47 6.98 -15.56
C HIS A 238 -12.92 6.91 -15.11
N PHE A 239 -13.28 7.72 -14.12
CA PHE A 239 -14.64 7.81 -13.60
C PHE A 239 -15.57 8.70 -14.44
N GLY A 240 -15.16 9.02 -15.67
CA GLY A 240 -15.97 9.70 -16.67
C GLY A 240 -15.91 11.23 -16.65
N ALA A 241 -15.19 11.84 -15.71
CA ALA A 241 -15.02 13.29 -15.69
C ALA A 241 -14.21 13.77 -16.91
N TYR A 242 -14.48 14.99 -17.35
CA TYR A 242 -13.56 15.72 -18.21
C TYR A 242 -12.46 16.32 -17.35
N THR A 243 -11.20 16.19 -17.76
CA THR A 243 -10.08 16.65 -16.96
C THR A 243 -9.16 17.56 -17.75
N MET A 244 -8.62 18.57 -17.07
CA MET A 244 -7.59 19.44 -17.61
C MET A 244 -6.56 19.75 -16.54
N GLY A 245 -5.32 19.99 -16.97
CA GLY A 245 -4.24 20.30 -16.05
C GLY A 245 -3.44 21.51 -16.47
N SER A 246 -2.75 22.14 -15.54
CA SER A 246 -1.71 23.12 -15.84
C SER A 246 -0.44 22.81 -15.08
N ASP A 247 0.68 23.25 -15.63
CA ASP A 247 1.94 23.32 -14.88
C ASP A 247 2.73 24.57 -15.26
N ILE A 248 3.49 25.11 -14.30
CA ILE A 248 4.49 26.12 -14.65
C ILE A 248 5.69 25.48 -15.37
N ASP A 249 6.01 24.21 -15.05
CA ASP A 249 7.09 23.46 -15.69
C ASP A 249 6.54 22.51 -16.76
N GLY A 250 6.37 23.03 -17.98
CA GLY A 250 5.92 22.26 -19.13
C GLY A 250 6.79 21.06 -19.50
N ARG A 251 7.99 20.89 -18.93
CA ARG A 251 8.81 19.69 -19.15
C ARG A 251 8.20 18.45 -18.49
N GLN A 252 7.49 18.61 -17.36
CA GLN A 252 6.78 17.50 -16.72
C GLN A 252 5.61 17.01 -17.59
N ILE A 253 4.99 17.91 -18.35
CA ILE A 253 3.91 17.57 -19.28
C ILE A 253 4.47 16.89 -20.54
N ARG A 254 5.47 17.54 -21.16
CA ARG A 254 6.05 17.11 -22.45
C ARG A 254 6.89 15.84 -22.36
N GLY A 255 7.36 15.47 -21.18
CA GLY A 255 8.17 14.27 -20.97
C GLY A 255 9.43 14.23 -21.87
N LYS A 256 9.78 13.05 -22.37
CA LYS A 256 10.94 12.83 -23.26
C LYS A 256 10.56 11.91 -24.41
N GLY A 257 10.79 12.35 -25.64
CA GLY A 257 10.49 11.57 -26.84
C GLY A 257 9.01 11.17 -26.91
N GLN A 258 8.74 9.87 -27.06
CA GLN A 258 7.38 9.32 -27.13
C GLN A 258 6.73 9.08 -25.76
N SER A 259 7.46 9.27 -24.66
CA SER A 259 6.95 9.11 -23.29
C SER A 259 6.60 10.47 -22.69
N ASN A 260 5.30 10.76 -22.63
CA ASN A 260 4.75 12.03 -22.13
C ASN A 260 3.32 11.84 -21.59
N VAL A 261 2.68 12.91 -21.09
CA VAL A 261 1.29 12.82 -20.57
C VAL A 261 0.32 12.30 -21.64
N LYS A 262 0.42 12.74 -22.90
CA LYS A 262 -0.42 12.27 -24.00
C LYS A 262 -0.27 10.76 -24.23
N SER A 263 0.94 10.22 -24.16
CA SER A 263 1.17 8.77 -24.30
C SER A 263 0.49 7.94 -23.20
N ASN A 264 0.33 8.49 -21.99
CA ASN A 264 -0.44 7.86 -20.92
C ASN A 264 -1.95 7.96 -21.17
N VAL A 265 -2.44 9.10 -21.68
CA VAL A 265 -3.85 9.27 -22.08
C VAL A 265 -4.23 8.20 -23.11
N GLU A 266 -3.39 8.00 -24.13
CA GLU A 266 -3.55 6.96 -25.15
C GLU A 266 -3.46 5.55 -24.54
N GLN A 267 -2.47 5.29 -23.69
CA GLN A 267 -2.31 4.00 -23.01
C GLN A 267 -3.57 3.56 -22.27
N TYR A 268 -4.24 4.50 -21.59
CA TYR A 268 -5.39 4.19 -20.75
C TYR A 268 -6.74 4.33 -21.48
N GLY A 269 -6.73 4.69 -22.77
CA GLY A 269 -7.95 4.90 -23.56
C GLY A 269 -8.77 6.10 -23.08
N LEU A 270 -8.10 7.17 -22.63
CA LEU A 270 -8.75 8.34 -22.02
C LEU A 270 -8.84 9.55 -22.98
N SER A 271 -8.56 9.34 -24.26
CA SER A 271 -8.71 10.35 -25.30
C SER A 271 -10.17 10.86 -25.33
N GLY A 272 -10.34 12.18 -25.35
CA GLY A 272 -11.67 12.81 -25.27
C GLY A 272 -12.21 13.01 -23.84
N ARG A 273 -11.56 12.44 -22.82
CA ARG A 273 -11.83 12.76 -21.40
C ARG A 273 -10.76 13.65 -20.81
N VAL A 274 -9.50 13.35 -21.06
CA VAL A 274 -8.40 14.29 -20.78
C VAL A 274 -8.39 15.32 -21.91
N LEU A 275 -8.83 16.54 -21.61
CA LEU A 275 -9.04 17.60 -22.58
C LEU A 275 -7.72 18.21 -23.03
N ASP A 276 -6.93 18.73 -22.08
CA ASP A 276 -5.64 19.33 -22.37
C ASP A 276 -4.76 19.49 -21.13
N THR A 277 -3.48 19.78 -21.36
CA THR A 277 -2.49 20.19 -20.35
C THR A 277 -1.80 21.47 -20.78
N LEU A 278 -1.92 22.51 -19.98
CA LEU A 278 -1.48 23.87 -20.28
C LEU A 278 -0.21 24.25 -19.52
N VAL A 279 0.53 25.23 -20.01
CA VAL A 279 1.76 25.73 -19.36
C VAL A 279 1.59 27.18 -18.94
N PHE A 280 1.42 27.42 -17.64
CA PHE A 280 1.36 28.77 -17.06
C PHE A 280 1.58 28.73 -15.54
N ASP A 281 1.83 29.90 -14.95
CA ASP A 281 1.84 30.08 -13.50
C ASP A 281 0.41 30.24 -12.98
N VAL A 282 -0.01 29.40 -12.03
CA VAL A 282 -1.37 29.43 -11.48
C VAL A 282 -1.72 30.76 -10.82
N CYS A 283 -0.73 31.50 -10.28
CA CYS A 283 -0.93 32.84 -9.74
C CYS A 283 -1.34 33.86 -10.83
N HIS A 284 -1.00 33.57 -12.09
CA HIS A 284 -1.27 34.39 -13.27
C HIS A 284 -2.01 33.58 -14.35
N ASN A 285 -2.98 32.77 -13.91
CA ASN A 285 -3.71 31.87 -14.79
C ASN A 285 -4.56 32.63 -15.84
N PRO A 286 -4.75 32.06 -17.05
CA PRO A 286 -5.54 32.67 -18.12
C PRO A 286 -7.04 32.39 -17.98
N TRP A 287 -7.50 31.88 -16.82
CA TRP A 287 -8.86 31.43 -16.68
C TRP A 287 -9.84 32.60 -16.67
N ARG A 288 -11.01 32.37 -17.28
CA ARG A 288 -12.10 33.34 -17.20
C ARG A 288 -12.56 33.44 -15.75
N LYS A 289 -12.86 34.67 -15.32
CA LYS A 289 -13.50 34.92 -14.03
C LYS A 289 -14.87 34.25 -14.00
N GLY A 290 -15.21 33.64 -12.87
CA GLY A 290 -16.49 32.96 -12.63
C GLY A 290 -16.31 31.50 -12.23
N THR A 291 -17.42 30.81 -12.04
CA THR A 291 -17.47 29.40 -11.60
C THR A 291 -17.67 28.47 -12.78
N TRP A 292 -16.78 27.51 -12.96
CA TRP A 292 -16.84 26.59 -14.11
C TRP A 292 -16.14 25.25 -13.87
N PHE A 293 -15.49 25.05 -12.72
CA PHE A 293 -14.96 23.77 -12.30
C PHE A 293 -15.88 23.08 -11.29
N ASP A 294 -16.07 21.78 -11.44
CA ASP A 294 -16.80 20.97 -10.47
C ASP A 294 -15.88 20.43 -9.37
N ALA A 295 -14.59 20.23 -9.69
CA ALA A 295 -13.59 19.93 -8.69
C ALA A 295 -12.19 20.41 -9.10
N ILE A 296 -11.35 20.61 -8.09
CA ILE A 296 -9.91 20.83 -8.24
C ILE A 296 -9.20 19.73 -7.48
N VAL A 297 -8.33 18.97 -8.14
CA VAL A 297 -7.63 17.81 -7.55
C VAL A 297 -6.15 17.94 -7.81
N THR A 298 -5.33 18.02 -6.77
CA THR A 298 -3.92 18.33 -6.97
C THR A 298 -2.99 17.89 -5.83
N ALA A 299 -1.69 17.93 -6.06
CA ALA A 299 -0.67 17.73 -5.04
C ALA A 299 0.37 18.84 -5.20
N PRO A 300 0.15 20.01 -4.56
CA PRO A 300 1.09 21.11 -4.68
C PRO A 300 2.49 20.62 -4.27
N TYR A 301 3.45 20.89 -5.13
CA TYR A 301 4.80 20.34 -5.11
C TYR A 301 5.50 20.48 -3.75
N GLY A 302 5.46 19.41 -2.93
CA GLY A 302 5.99 19.40 -1.58
C GLY A 302 7.47 19.03 -1.45
N VAL A 303 7.87 17.84 -1.94
CA VAL A 303 9.16 17.22 -1.58
C VAL A 303 10.14 17.13 -2.76
N ARG A 304 9.83 16.28 -3.74
CA ARG A 304 10.72 15.94 -4.88
C ARG A 304 10.72 17.00 -5.98
N ALA A 305 9.61 17.71 -6.12
CA ALA A 305 9.49 18.94 -6.89
C ALA A 305 9.13 20.03 -5.88
N GLY A 306 9.73 21.22 -6.00
CA GLY A 306 9.37 22.38 -5.18
C GLY A 306 8.46 23.32 -5.97
N ALA A 307 7.43 23.84 -5.30
CA ALA A 307 6.52 24.80 -5.90
C ALA A 307 7.25 26.07 -6.36
N LYS A 308 6.79 26.62 -7.49
CA LYS A 308 7.38 27.81 -8.13
C LYS A 308 6.27 28.73 -8.61
N LYS A 309 6.57 30.02 -8.58
CA LYS A 309 5.78 31.06 -9.25
C LYS A 309 6.71 32.00 -10.01
N LEU A 310 6.15 32.80 -10.90
CA LEU A 310 6.88 33.84 -11.60
C LEU A 310 7.50 34.81 -10.60
N GLY A 311 8.74 35.18 -10.86
CA GLY A 311 9.45 36.13 -10.03
C GLY A 311 10.96 35.88 -9.98
N ARG A 312 11.65 36.86 -9.39
CA ARG A 312 13.11 36.86 -9.27
C ARG A 312 13.51 36.27 -7.92
N LYS A 313 14.55 35.43 -7.91
CA LYS A 313 15.12 34.86 -6.67
C LYS A 313 15.76 35.92 -5.76
N HIS A 314 16.34 36.96 -6.35
CA HIS A 314 16.89 38.11 -5.61
C HIS A 314 16.12 39.38 -5.99
N THR A 315 15.44 39.98 -5.01
CA THR A 315 14.88 41.33 -5.11
C THR A 315 16.00 42.34 -4.94
N SER A 316 16.87 42.46 -5.95
CA SER A 316 17.80 43.59 -6.03
C SER A 316 16.98 44.86 -6.17
N LYS A 317 17.29 45.91 -5.38
CA LYS A 317 16.66 47.24 -5.50
C LYS A 317 16.91 47.94 -6.85
N LYS A 318 17.82 47.43 -7.69
CA LYS A 318 18.02 47.94 -9.05
C LYS A 318 16.89 47.49 -9.98
N LEU A 319 16.25 48.45 -10.64
CA LEU A 319 15.45 48.23 -11.84
C LEU A 319 16.33 47.50 -12.88
N LEU A 320 15.83 46.41 -13.45
CA LEU A 320 16.53 45.73 -14.54
C LEU A 320 16.20 46.45 -15.84
N GLU A 321 17.25 46.80 -16.57
CA GLU A 321 17.12 47.23 -17.96
C GLU A 321 16.65 46.06 -18.83
N MET A 322 15.88 46.37 -19.87
CA MET A 322 15.40 45.41 -20.85
C MET A 322 16.59 44.79 -21.57
N ARG A 323 16.83 43.49 -21.38
CA ARG A 323 17.88 42.78 -22.11
C ARG A 323 17.44 42.56 -23.55
N ILE A 324 18.29 43.01 -24.47
CA ILE A 324 18.16 42.79 -25.91
C ILE A 324 19.20 41.74 -26.29
N TYR A 325 18.80 40.74 -27.06
CA TYR A 325 19.69 39.75 -27.66
C TYR A 325 19.37 39.67 -29.15
N GLU A 326 20.39 39.86 -29.99
CA GLU A 326 20.23 39.90 -31.46
C GLU A 326 19.22 40.95 -31.96
N GLY A 327 19.12 42.09 -31.27
CA GLY A 327 18.21 43.18 -31.65
C GLY A 327 16.76 43.01 -31.20
N GLU A 328 16.41 41.88 -30.60
CA GLU A 328 15.08 41.63 -30.04
C GLU A 328 15.08 41.66 -28.51
N PRO A 329 14.08 42.31 -27.87
CA PRO A 329 13.87 42.17 -26.44
C PRO A 329 13.70 40.70 -26.04
N MET A 330 14.47 40.24 -25.05
CA MET A 330 14.50 38.84 -24.63
C MET A 330 13.11 38.24 -24.35
N HIS A 331 12.15 39.03 -23.86
CA HIS A 331 10.81 38.57 -23.50
C HIS A 331 9.86 38.36 -24.69
N LEU A 332 10.23 38.83 -25.89
CA LEU A 332 9.45 38.62 -27.12
C LEU A 332 9.89 37.37 -27.89
N ARG A 333 11.11 36.86 -27.59
CA ARG A 333 11.63 35.66 -28.25
C ARG A 333 10.79 34.43 -27.92
N SER A 334 10.64 33.55 -28.91
CA SER A 334 9.89 32.29 -28.79
C SER A 334 10.53 31.26 -27.84
N ASP A 335 11.85 31.36 -27.60
CA ASP A 335 12.61 30.51 -26.68
C ASP A 335 12.71 31.09 -25.26
N TYR A 336 12.05 32.22 -25.00
CA TYR A 336 12.09 32.87 -23.70
C TYR A 336 11.32 32.08 -22.63
N TYR A 337 12.02 31.75 -21.54
CA TYR A 337 11.41 31.19 -20.35
C TYR A 337 11.42 32.21 -19.21
N PRO A 338 10.24 32.66 -18.73
CA PRO A 338 10.16 33.62 -17.63
C PRO A 338 10.87 33.13 -16.35
N PRO A 339 11.56 34.02 -15.61
CA PRO A 339 12.21 33.65 -14.37
C PRO A 339 11.18 33.24 -13.31
N THR A 340 11.51 32.16 -12.59
CA THR A 340 10.70 31.65 -11.49
C THR A 340 11.44 31.76 -10.16
N LYS A 341 10.69 31.98 -9.08
CA LYS A 341 11.18 31.93 -7.69
C LYS A 341 10.49 30.78 -6.91
N PRO A 342 11.08 30.33 -5.78
CA PRO A 342 10.39 29.44 -4.87
C PRO A 342 9.02 29.99 -4.46
N TYR A 343 8.04 29.11 -4.36
CA TYR A 343 6.69 29.41 -3.90
C TYR A 343 6.49 28.68 -2.59
N GLU A 344 6.38 29.43 -1.50
CA GLU A 344 6.31 28.87 -0.16
C GLU A 344 4.95 28.18 0.05
N MET A 345 4.94 27.04 0.75
CA MET A 345 3.76 26.19 0.83
C MET A 345 2.55 26.90 1.45
N SER A 346 2.70 27.72 2.49
CA SER A 346 1.58 28.47 3.06
C SER A 346 0.96 29.45 2.04
N GLU A 347 1.79 30.11 1.23
CA GLU A 347 1.30 30.97 0.14
C GLU A 347 0.57 30.14 -0.93
N VAL A 348 1.11 28.98 -1.30
CA VAL A 348 0.46 28.06 -2.26
C VAL A 348 -0.92 27.67 -1.79
N LEU A 349 -1.06 27.32 -0.50
CA LEU A 349 -2.33 26.85 0.06
C LEU A 349 -3.38 27.96 0.14
N VAL A 350 -2.98 29.17 0.55
CA VAL A 350 -3.87 30.35 0.58
C VAL A 350 -4.35 30.68 -0.84
N ASP A 351 -3.43 30.80 -1.79
CA ASP A 351 -3.78 31.11 -3.18
C ASP A 351 -4.60 29.99 -3.84
N LEU A 352 -4.33 28.73 -3.53
CA LEU A 352 -5.09 27.58 -4.02
C LEU A 352 -6.52 27.56 -3.47
N LEU A 353 -6.70 27.81 -2.17
CA LEU A 353 -8.02 27.87 -1.55
C LEU A 353 -8.83 29.05 -2.09
N GLU A 354 -8.18 30.20 -2.26
CA GLU A 354 -8.76 31.40 -2.85
C GLU A 354 -9.14 31.18 -4.33
N PHE A 355 -8.27 30.52 -5.10
CA PHE A 355 -8.55 30.12 -6.47
C PHE A 355 -9.77 29.17 -6.53
N ALA A 356 -9.84 28.20 -5.64
CA ALA A 356 -10.95 27.27 -5.53
C ALA A 356 -12.26 27.96 -5.14
N ALA A 357 -12.22 28.85 -4.14
CA ALA A 357 -13.38 29.65 -3.74
C ALA A 357 -13.96 30.43 -4.92
N ARG A 358 -13.11 31.05 -5.76
CA ARG A 358 -13.54 31.80 -6.94
C ARG A 358 -14.13 30.91 -8.06
N HIS A 359 -13.48 29.80 -8.38
CA HIS A 359 -13.73 29.08 -9.64
C HIS A 359 -14.55 27.79 -9.52
N LEU A 360 -14.68 27.21 -8.31
CA LEU A 360 -15.55 26.04 -8.12
C LEU A 360 -17.03 26.43 -8.21
N SER A 361 -17.85 25.55 -8.74
CA SER A 361 -19.30 25.57 -8.55
C SER A 361 -19.64 25.33 -7.07
N VAL A 362 -20.80 25.83 -6.60
CA VAL A 362 -21.29 25.49 -5.25
C VAL A 362 -21.55 23.98 -5.18
N GLY A 363 -21.09 23.33 -4.11
CA GLY A 363 -21.01 21.87 -3.99
C GLY A 363 -19.76 21.25 -4.62
N GLY A 364 -18.96 22.03 -5.35
CA GLY A 364 -17.68 21.59 -5.90
C GLY A 364 -16.61 21.44 -4.82
N ARG A 365 -15.61 20.58 -5.09
CA ARG A 365 -14.59 20.22 -4.09
C ARG A 365 -13.16 20.55 -4.51
N LEU A 366 -12.38 21.04 -3.56
CA LEU A 366 -10.92 21.14 -3.65
C LEU A 366 -10.32 19.98 -2.85
N VAL A 367 -9.53 19.14 -3.51
CA VAL A 367 -8.90 17.94 -2.94
C VAL A 367 -7.40 18.03 -3.14
N TYR A 368 -6.61 18.15 -2.07
CA TYR A 368 -5.17 18.35 -2.19
C TYR A 368 -4.33 17.68 -1.11
N TRP A 369 -3.07 17.40 -1.45
CA TRP A 369 -2.07 16.93 -0.49
C TRP A 369 -1.32 18.07 0.19
N LEU A 370 -1.22 17.98 1.52
CA LEU A 370 -0.47 18.88 2.38
C LEU A 370 0.69 18.13 3.06
N PRO A 371 1.96 18.37 2.71
CA PRO A 371 3.10 17.82 3.45
C PRO A 371 3.28 18.53 4.80
N THR A 372 3.51 17.79 5.87
CA THR A 372 3.59 18.32 7.24
C THR A 372 4.65 17.59 8.06
N ILE A 373 5.34 18.29 8.94
CA ILE A 373 6.17 17.69 9.99
C ILE A 373 5.24 17.23 11.11
N THR A 374 5.39 15.98 11.54
CA THR A 374 4.44 15.30 12.42
C THR A 374 4.26 16.06 13.74
N ASP A 375 5.37 16.45 14.37
CA ASP A 375 5.36 17.09 15.69
C ASP A 375 5.08 18.60 15.65
N GLU A 376 5.15 19.23 14.47
CA GLU A 376 4.88 20.66 14.30
C GLU A 376 3.45 20.93 13.79
N TYR A 377 2.76 19.92 13.28
CA TYR A 377 1.46 20.09 12.64
C TYR A 377 0.33 20.36 13.63
N SER A 378 -0.60 21.22 13.21
CA SER A 378 -1.91 21.34 13.86
C SER A 378 -3.03 21.60 12.85
N ASN A 379 -4.28 21.32 13.23
CA ASN A 379 -5.43 21.55 12.34
C ASN A 379 -5.61 23.03 11.95
N SER A 380 -5.09 23.98 12.73
CA SER A 380 -5.09 25.41 12.37
C SER A 380 -4.15 25.75 11.21
N ASP A 381 -3.29 24.81 10.80
CA ASP A 381 -2.37 24.99 9.68
C ASP A 381 -3.07 24.93 8.32
N ILE A 382 -4.33 24.48 8.29
CA ILE A 382 -5.16 24.44 7.08
C ILE A 382 -5.79 25.83 6.91
N PRO A 383 -5.59 26.51 5.77
CA PRO A 383 -6.25 27.78 5.52
C PRO A 383 -7.77 27.63 5.48
N GLN A 384 -8.47 28.67 5.91
CA GLN A 384 -9.92 28.78 5.95
C GLN A 384 -10.39 29.83 4.96
N HIS A 385 -11.59 29.65 4.42
CA HIS A 385 -12.26 30.65 3.59
C HIS A 385 -13.76 30.62 3.89
N PRO A 386 -14.47 31.76 4.06
CA PRO A 386 -15.87 31.76 4.49
C PRO A 386 -16.88 31.08 3.54
N SER A 387 -16.50 30.86 2.28
CA SER A 387 -17.28 30.11 1.28
C SER A 387 -16.88 28.64 1.14
N MET A 388 -15.90 28.16 1.92
CA MET A 388 -15.34 26.81 1.83
C MET A 388 -15.45 26.14 3.21
N ARG A 389 -15.79 24.86 3.22
CA ARG A 389 -15.86 24.05 4.45
C ARG A 389 -14.91 22.86 4.34
N LEU A 390 -14.17 22.59 5.41
CA LEU A 390 -13.38 21.37 5.53
C LEU A 390 -14.31 20.15 5.63
N VAL A 391 -14.17 19.21 4.69
CA VAL A 391 -14.89 17.93 4.65
C VAL A 391 -14.04 16.85 5.34
N SER A 392 -12.76 16.75 5.00
CA SER A 392 -11.87 15.74 5.56
C SER A 392 -10.41 16.20 5.63
N ASN A 393 -9.70 15.62 6.59
CA ASN A 393 -8.25 15.77 6.80
C ASN A 393 -7.69 14.40 7.16
N SER A 394 -7.21 13.65 6.15
CA SER A 394 -6.76 12.26 6.31
C SER A 394 -5.24 12.18 6.30
N GLU A 395 -4.63 11.70 7.38
CA GLU A 395 -3.18 11.55 7.51
C GLU A 395 -2.63 10.28 6.86
N GLN A 396 -1.53 10.43 6.14
CA GLN A 396 -0.59 9.35 5.85
C GLN A 396 0.76 9.67 6.51
N ASN A 397 1.10 8.91 7.54
CA ASN A 397 2.26 9.12 8.40
C ASN A 397 3.48 8.31 7.93
N PHE A 398 4.67 8.91 7.99
CA PHE A 398 5.96 8.30 7.63
C PHE A 398 7.02 8.44 8.74
N GLY A 399 6.60 8.58 10.00
CA GLY A 399 7.46 8.85 11.16
C GLY A 399 7.59 10.35 11.40
N GLY A 400 8.77 10.92 11.18
CA GLY A 400 9.06 12.35 11.42
C GLY A 400 8.37 13.34 10.46
N TRP A 401 7.67 12.84 9.44
CA TRP A 401 6.78 13.65 8.61
C TRP A 401 5.56 12.84 8.17
N SER A 402 4.52 13.59 7.77
CA SER A 402 3.29 13.07 7.23
C SER A 402 2.90 13.86 5.97
N ARG A 403 1.97 13.32 5.21
CA ARG A 403 1.17 14.12 4.28
C ARG A 403 -0.29 13.91 4.58
N ARG A 404 -1.07 14.96 4.41
CA ARG A 404 -2.49 14.98 4.72
C ARG A 404 -3.29 15.23 3.47
N LEU A 405 -4.28 14.38 3.20
CA LEU A 405 -5.24 14.62 2.13
C LEU A 405 -6.35 15.50 2.70
N ILE A 406 -6.43 16.71 2.19
CA ILE A 406 -7.42 17.71 2.59
C ILE A 406 -8.50 17.79 1.52
N THR A 407 -9.75 17.66 1.93
CA THR A 407 -10.91 17.90 1.06
C THR A 407 -11.73 19.06 1.62
N MET A 408 -11.92 20.07 0.79
CA MET A 408 -12.74 21.26 1.07
C MET A 408 -13.91 21.30 0.09
N GLU A 409 -15.07 21.76 0.53
CA GLU A 409 -16.27 21.90 -0.30
C GLU A 409 -16.74 23.35 -0.31
N LYS A 410 -17.09 23.84 -1.50
CA LYS A 410 -17.66 25.19 -1.64
C LYS A 410 -19.11 25.19 -1.23
N THR A 411 -19.45 25.94 -0.19
CA THR A 411 -20.81 25.95 0.40
C THR A 411 -21.69 27.09 -0.09
N ARG A 412 -21.09 28.19 -0.57
CA ARG A 412 -21.81 29.35 -1.11
C ARG A 412 -21.00 30.07 -2.20
N ALA A 413 -21.64 31.03 -2.87
CA ALA A 413 -20.98 31.89 -3.83
C ALA A 413 -19.81 32.65 -3.18
N TRP A 414 -18.77 32.91 -3.97
CA TRP A 414 -17.60 33.67 -3.54
C TRP A 414 -17.94 35.17 -3.47
N ASP A 415 -17.47 35.81 -2.41
CA ASP A 415 -17.54 37.26 -2.22
C ASP A 415 -16.14 37.87 -2.42
N PRO A 416 -15.97 38.85 -3.34
CA PRO A 416 -14.70 39.54 -3.52
C PRO A 416 -14.12 40.23 -2.27
N ALA A 417 -14.94 40.52 -1.26
CA ALA A 417 -14.50 41.09 0.01
C ALA A 417 -13.98 40.03 1.01
N GLU A 418 -14.20 38.75 0.73
CA GLU A 418 -13.74 37.63 1.55
C GLU A 418 -12.46 37.04 0.96
N HIS A 419 -11.54 36.67 1.85
CA HIS A 419 -10.24 36.13 1.47
C HIS A 419 -9.88 34.91 2.30
N ALA A 420 -9.08 34.03 1.71
CA ALA A 420 -8.50 32.92 2.42
C ALA A 420 -7.57 33.42 3.54
N THR A 421 -7.76 32.88 4.75
CA THR A 421 -6.99 33.23 5.94
C THR A 421 -6.33 31.99 6.50
N ILE A 422 -5.15 32.13 7.08
CA ILE A 422 -4.50 31.10 7.86
C ILE A 422 -4.21 31.66 9.25
N GLU A 423 -4.60 30.93 10.30
CA GLU A 423 -4.30 31.36 11.67
C GLU A 423 -2.81 31.18 11.94
N VAL A 424 -2.08 32.29 11.95
CA VAL A 424 -0.65 32.33 12.26
C VAL A 424 -0.42 33.42 13.31
N ALA A 425 0.43 33.16 14.30
CA ALA A 425 0.94 34.22 15.17
C ALA A 425 1.67 35.28 14.30
N PRO A 426 1.51 36.60 14.55
CA PRO A 426 1.93 37.65 13.63
C PRO A 426 3.44 37.61 13.33
N ARG A 427 3.79 37.68 12.03
CA ARG A 427 5.19 37.83 11.56
C ARG A 427 5.56 39.32 11.46
N LYS A 428 6.79 39.66 11.87
CA LYS A 428 7.45 40.91 11.45
C LYS A 428 8.10 40.66 10.09
N GLU A 429 8.03 41.66 9.23
CA GLU A 429 8.58 41.67 7.87
C GLU A 429 10.10 41.47 7.86
N GLU A 430 10.58 40.92 6.73
CA GLU A 430 11.98 40.57 6.39
C GLU A 430 12.38 39.13 6.73
N ASP A 431 12.19 38.19 5.82
CA ASP A 431 12.89 36.90 5.88
C ASP A 431 13.12 36.26 4.50
N SER A 432 14.40 36.01 4.19
CA SER A 432 14.79 35.08 3.14
C SER A 432 14.88 33.68 3.74
N VAL A 433 13.94 32.81 3.35
CA VAL A 433 13.72 31.47 3.93
C VAL A 433 15.00 30.62 3.99
N ALA A 434 15.88 30.74 2.99
CA ALA A 434 17.10 29.93 2.91
C ALA A 434 18.16 30.26 3.98
N MET A 435 18.40 31.54 4.30
CA MET A 435 19.40 31.92 5.31
C MET A 435 18.89 31.67 6.74
N LYS A 436 17.57 31.78 6.96
CA LYS A 436 16.96 31.50 8.26
C LYS A 436 16.98 30.01 8.59
N VAL A 437 16.74 29.13 7.62
CA VAL A 437 16.86 27.68 7.83
C VAL A 437 18.27 27.29 8.23
N GLU A 438 19.31 27.86 7.59
CA GLU A 438 20.70 27.58 7.97
C GLU A 438 21.03 28.10 9.38
N ARG A 439 20.47 29.24 9.78
CA ARG A 439 20.64 29.82 11.12
C ARG A 439 19.85 29.07 12.20
N ASP A 440 18.62 28.65 11.90
CA ASP A 440 17.74 27.91 12.82
C ASP A 440 18.17 26.45 12.99
N LEU A 441 18.75 25.82 11.95
CA LEU A 441 19.37 24.50 12.05
C LEU A 441 20.64 24.54 12.92
N ARG A 442 21.52 25.52 12.70
CA ARG A 442 22.70 25.73 13.57
C ARG A 442 22.29 26.04 15.02
N ALA A 443 21.24 26.83 15.21
CA ALA A 443 20.74 27.16 16.54
C ALA A 443 19.88 26.04 17.19
N ARG A 444 19.51 24.98 16.45
CA ARG A 444 18.90 23.74 16.97
C ARG A 444 19.96 22.74 17.44
N GLU A 445 21.14 22.72 16.82
CA GLU A 445 22.30 21.96 17.32
C GLU A 445 22.85 22.55 18.64
N GLU A 446 22.70 23.87 18.84
CA GLU A 446 23.18 24.58 20.03
C GLU A 446 22.18 24.65 21.21
N ARG A 447 20.91 24.23 21.06
CA ARG A 447 19.84 24.41 22.08
C ARG A 447 19.15 23.11 22.51
N ARG A 448 19.94 22.07 22.82
CA ARG A 448 19.50 21.05 23.77
C ARG A 448 19.77 21.61 25.17
N GLU A 449 18.69 21.81 25.94
CA GLU A 449 18.62 22.47 27.26
C GLU A 449 18.39 23.98 27.24
N GLU A 450 17.14 24.40 27.04
CA GLU A 450 16.46 25.44 27.84
C GLU A 450 15.01 25.60 27.36
N VAL A 451 14.05 25.49 28.28
CA VAL A 451 12.62 25.69 28.01
C VAL A 451 12.38 27.17 27.70
N ARG A 452 12.07 27.48 26.44
CA ARG A 452 11.49 28.77 26.02
C ARG A 452 10.15 28.50 25.35
N GLU A 453 9.17 29.34 25.66
CA GLU A 453 7.85 29.37 25.00
C GLU A 453 8.05 29.49 23.47
N ASP A 454 7.95 28.35 22.78
CA ASP A 454 8.15 28.28 21.34
C ASP A 454 6.95 28.91 20.61
N LYS A 455 7.24 29.89 19.75
CA LYS A 455 6.26 30.45 18.82
C LYS A 455 5.84 29.35 17.84
N LYS A 456 4.56 28.97 17.87
CA LYS A 456 3.98 27.94 16.99
C LYS A 456 4.27 28.25 15.51
N GLN A 457 5.10 27.41 14.88
CA GLN A 457 5.41 27.44 13.45
C GLN A 457 4.50 26.44 12.72
N LEU A 458 4.00 26.80 11.54
CA LEU A 458 3.18 25.90 10.72
C LEU A 458 3.97 24.64 10.37
N GLY A 459 3.37 23.45 10.49
CA GLY A 459 4.05 22.18 10.25
C GLY A 459 4.49 21.97 8.79
N HIS A 460 4.03 22.80 7.87
CA HIS A 460 4.45 22.79 6.46
C HIS A 460 5.48 23.89 6.12
N TYR A 461 5.85 24.75 7.08
CA TYR A 461 6.80 25.83 6.84
C TYR A 461 8.21 25.30 6.57
N ALA A 462 8.81 25.74 5.45
CA ALA A 462 10.13 25.30 4.99
C ALA A 462 10.26 23.76 4.97
N PHE A 463 9.14 23.06 4.73
CA PHE A 463 9.06 21.60 4.79
C PHE A 463 10.13 20.96 3.92
N ARG A 464 10.30 21.47 2.70
CA ARG A 464 11.23 20.92 1.72
C ARG A 464 12.67 20.98 2.21
N GLU A 465 13.09 22.12 2.76
CA GLU A 465 14.42 22.30 3.31
C GLU A 465 14.64 21.37 4.52
N LYS A 466 13.68 21.32 5.45
CA LYS A 466 13.72 20.44 6.63
C LYS A 466 13.77 18.95 6.26
N TYR A 467 13.07 18.55 5.21
CA TYR A 467 13.09 17.18 4.69
C TYR A 467 14.48 16.78 4.16
N PHE A 468 15.14 17.66 3.40
CA PHE A 468 16.47 17.37 2.85
C PHE A 468 17.60 17.56 3.86
N SER A 469 17.41 18.32 4.94
CA SER A 469 18.39 18.47 6.02
C SER A 469 18.38 17.30 7.03
N GLY A 470 17.41 16.39 6.92
CA GLY A 470 17.21 15.30 7.87
C GLY A 470 16.20 15.68 8.95
N LEU A 471 15.08 14.93 8.98
CA LEU A 471 14.14 14.93 10.09
C LEU A 471 14.62 13.86 11.06
N GLY A 472 14.86 14.21 12.33
CA GLY A 472 15.39 13.30 13.35
C GLY A 472 14.66 11.95 13.29
N ARG A 473 15.40 10.86 13.08
CA ARG A 473 14.84 9.50 13.11
C ARG A 473 14.70 9.10 14.56
N ASP A 474 13.48 9.10 15.07
CA ASP A 474 13.13 8.29 16.23
C ASP A 474 12.88 6.85 15.77
N ASP A 475 13.78 5.94 16.15
CA ASP A 475 13.78 4.51 15.79
C ASP A 475 12.66 3.69 16.49
N LYS A 476 11.45 4.25 16.66
CA LYS A 476 10.31 3.62 17.36
C LYS A 476 8.99 3.59 16.60
N ALA A 477 9.01 3.57 15.27
CA ALA A 477 7.80 3.26 14.48
C ALA A 477 7.82 1.78 14.02
N PRO A 478 6.73 1.01 14.18
CA PRO A 478 6.65 -0.35 13.65
C PRO A 478 6.66 -0.30 12.12
N HIS A 479 7.65 -0.97 11.51
CA HIS A 479 7.80 -1.08 10.07
C HIS A 479 6.58 -1.75 9.42
N SER A 480 5.73 -0.96 8.78
CA SER A 480 4.80 -1.41 7.74
C SER A 480 5.06 -0.65 6.44
N ALA A 481 6.31 -0.69 5.98
CA ALA A 481 6.67 -0.34 4.62
C ALA A 481 7.79 -1.29 4.19
N SER A 482 7.46 -2.24 3.31
CA SER A 482 8.46 -3.08 2.63
C SER A 482 9.39 -2.19 1.80
N PRO A 483 10.69 -2.11 2.10
CA PRO A 483 11.65 -1.50 1.19
C PRO A 483 12.07 -2.56 0.17
N LEU A 484 11.97 -2.20 -1.11
CA LEU A 484 12.70 -2.86 -2.18
C LEU A 484 14.19 -2.89 -1.83
N SER A 485 14.79 -4.07 -1.97
CA SER A 485 16.19 -4.32 -1.66
C SER A 485 17.11 -3.51 -2.58
N SER A 486 18.02 -2.77 -1.96
CA SER A 486 19.28 -2.35 -2.57
C SER A 486 20.35 -2.30 -1.49
N GLY A 487 21.11 -3.38 -1.32
CA GLY A 487 22.43 -3.32 -0.69
C GLY A 487 23.52 -3.10 -1.75
N PRO A 488 24.82 -3.07 -1.38
CA PRO A 488 25.40 -2.96 -0.03
C PRO A 488 26.56 -1.94 0.05
N LYS A 489 27.05 -1.66 1.27
CA LYS A 489 28.46 -1.33 1.50
C LYS A 489 28.98 -2.04 2.75
N SER A 490 30.02 -2.84 2.51
CA SER A 490 30.93 -3.45 3.47
C SER A 490 32.02 -2.44 3.90
N HIS A 491 32.49 -2.52 5.15
CA HIS A 491 33.84 -3.04 5.43
C HIS A 491 34.00 -3.37 6.93
N THR A 492 34.80 -4.40 7.13
CA THR A 492 35.22 -5.16 8.32
C THR A 492 36.18 -4.38 9.21
N ASP A 493 36.22 -4.67 10.51
CA ASP A 493 37.30 -5.47 11.10
C ASP A 493 37.11 -5.72 12.61
N ILE A 494 37.56 -6.92 13.00
CA ILE A 494 37.48 -7.56 14.31
C ILE A 494 38.77 -7.26 15.06
N THR A 495 38.72 -6.96 16.37
CA THR A 495 39.71 -7.51 17.34
C THR A 495 39.23 -7.39 18.81
N ALA A 496 39.31 -8.53 19.50
CA ALA A 496 39.70 -8.77 20.90
C ALA A 496 38.98 -8.07 22.10
N ASN A 497 38.35 -8.92 22.93
CA ASN A 497 38.18 -8.78 24.39
C ASN A 497 39.54 -9.10 25.08
N PRO A 498 39.81 -8.92 26.41
CA PRO A 498 38.94 -8.50 27.52
C PRO A 498 39.58 -7.56 28.58
N ALA A 499 38.78 -7.04 29.53
CA ALA A 499 39.04 -7.06 30.98
C ALA A 499 38.24 -6.00 31.77
N HIS A 500 37.79 -6.43 32.95
CA HIS A 500 37.35 -5.68 34.13
C HIS A 500 37.77 -4.21 34.21
N GLN A 501 36.81 -3.32 34.44
CA GLN A 501 36.99 -2.19 35.35
C GLN A 501 35.67 -1.73 35.97
N SER A 502 35.66 -1.74 37.29
CA SER A 502 34.66 -1.24 38.23
C SER A 502 34.32 0.23 37.99
N ILE A 503 33.03 0.56 37.94
CA ILE A 503 32.55 1.95 38.00
C ILE A 503 32.12 2.25 39.44
N PRO A 504 32.54 3.37 40.05
CA PRO A 504 32.27 3.67 41.44
C PRO A 504 30.81 4.05 41.70
N ASN A 505 30.32 3.67 42.88
CA ASN A 505 29.21 4.32 43.55
C ASN A 505 29.52 5.82 43.71
N ASP A 506 28.73 6.68 43.09
CA ASP A 506 27.95 7.69 43.81
C ASP A 506 27.20 8.61 42.84
N ALA A 507 26.03 9.07 43.29
CA ALA A 507 25.18 10.13 42.75
C ALA A 507 24.18 9.76 41.63
N PHE A 508 23.17 8.96 41.98
CA PHE A 508 21.80 9.21 41.52
C PHE A 508 20.96 9.71 42.70
N THR A 509 20.86 11.03 42.82
CA THR A 509 19.76 11.66 43.56
C THR A 509 18.79 12.21 42.52
N ASP A 510 17.82 11.39 42.13
CA ASP A 510 16.54 11.95 41.72
C ASP A 510 15.44 10.98 42.12
N ALA A 511 14.45 11.50 42.85
CA ALA A 511 13.39 10.73 43.47
C ALA A 511 12.40 10.23 42.39
N GLY A 512 12.75 9.14 41.72
CA GLY A 512 11.80 8.33 40.97
C GLY A 512 10.76 7.75 41.94
N ASN A 513 9.49 7.86 41.57
CA ASN A 513 8.37 7.34 42.36
C ASN A 513 8.64 5.89 42.79
N ILE A 514 8.43 5.60 44.08
CA ILE A 514 8.61 4.27 44.70
C ILE A 514 7.81 3.18 43.96
N SER A 515 6.75 3.55 43.22
CA SER A 515 6.00 2.64 42.35
C SER A 515 6.82 2.09 41.18
N ASP A 516 7.70 2.90 40.58
CA ASP A 516 8.40 2.55 39.35
C ASP A 516 9.59 1.64 39.62
N ILE A 517 10.23 1.81 40.79
CA ILE A 517 11.23 0.87 41.31
C ILE A 517 10.57 -0.47 41.67
N HIS A 518 9.37 -0.46 42.25
CA HIS A 518 8.65 -1.70 42.56
C HIS A 518 8.25 -2.46 41.29
N ILE A 519 7.74 -1.76 40.27
CA ILE A 519 7.42 -2.32 38.95
C ILE A 519 8.68 -2.85 38.25
N ALA A 520 9.79 -2.12 38.29
CA ALA A 520 11.06 -2.59 37.73
C ALA A 520 11.62 -3.80 38.49
N THR A 521 11.45 -3.85 39.82
CA THR A 521 11.91 -4.96 40.67
C THR A 521 11.04 -6.20 40.46
N GLU A 522 9.72 -6.06 40.36
CA GLU A 522 8.80 -7.14 40.01
C GLU A 522 9.07 -7.67 38.60
N ALA A 523 9.37 -6.81 37.62
CA ALA A 523 9.66 -7.25 36.24
C ALA A 523 11.02 -7.97 36.11
N VAL A 524 12.00 -7.65 36.95
CA VAL A 524 13.37 -8.19 36.85
C VAL A 524 13.59 -9.40 37.76
N LEU A 525 12.86 -9.51 38.89
CA LEU A 525 13.02 -10.59 39.87
C LEU A 525 11.92 -11.67 39.81
N VAL A 526 11.16 -11.75 38.71
CA VAL A 526 10.16 -12.82 38.53
C VAL A 526 10.85 -14.18 38.60
N GLN A 527 10.47 -15.00 39.58
CA GLN A 527 10.93 -16.38 39.65
C GLN A 527 10.36 -17.16 38.47
N SER A 528 11.24 -17.72 37.62
CA SER A 528 10.83 -18.52 36.49
C SER A 528 10.05 -19.76 36.94
N VAL A 529 8.97 -20.07 36.25
CA VAL A 529 8.30 -21.37 36.36
C VAL A 529 9.20 -22.46 35.79
N GLU A 530 9.05 -23.69 36.27
CA GLU A 530 9.74 -24.84 35.68
C GLU A 530 9.30 -25.03 34.22
N MET A 531 10.27 -25.28 33.35
CA MET A 531 9.98 -25.63 31.96
C MET A 531 9.34 -27.02 31.90
N PRO A 532 8.34 -27.24 31.02
CA PRO A 532 7.79 -28.57 30.77
C PRO A 532 8.90 -29.60 30.51
N ALA A 533 8.74 -30.83 31.02
CA ALA A 533 9.77 -31.87 30.93
C ALA A 533 10.12 -32.27 29.49
N ASP A 534 9.21 -32.05 28.54
CA ASP A 534 9.35 -32.28 27.11
C ASP A 534 9.96 -31.09 26.34
N SER A 535 10.35 -30.02 27.05
CA SER A 535 10.99 -28.86 26.44
C SER A 535 12.32 -29.22 25.80
N ILE A 536 12.46 -28.88 24.51
CA ILE A 536 13.71 -29.07 23.77
C ILE A 536 14.74 -28.06 24.26
N LYS A 537 15.85 -28.54 24.81
CA LYS A 537 16.98 -27.69 25.19
C LYS A 537 17.76 -27.25 23.96
N VAL A 538 18.11 -25.98 23.91
CA VAL A 538 18.94 -25.46 22.82
C VAL A 538 20.34 -26.06 22.93
N GLN A 539 20.76 -26.78 21.90
CA GLN A 539 22.06 -27.43 21.83
C GLN A 539 22.56 -27.46 20.38
N GLY A 540 23.83 -27.08 20.18
CA GLY A 540 24.52 -27.17 18.91
C GLY A 540 25.37 -28.44 18.77
N PRO A 541 26.00 -28.66 17.61
CA PRO A 541 26.90 -29.78 17.39
C PRO A 541 28.16 -29.67 18.24
N ASP A 542 28.64 -30.80 18.78
CA ASP A 542 29.93 -30.88 19.48
C ASP A 542 31.03 -31.28 18.50
N PHE A 543 31.80 -30.30 18.04
CA PHE A 543 32.87 -30.52 17.07
C PHE A 543 34.10 -31.25 17.65
N ASN A 544 34.13 -31.57 18.95
CA ASN A 544 35.15 -32.47 19.50
C ASN A 544 34.82 -33.95 19.27
N LYS A 545 33.64 -34.24 18.71
CA LYS A 545 33.24 -35.56 18.26
C LYS A 545 33.32 -35.63 16.73
N ASP A 546 33.64 -36.81 16.22
CA ASP A 546 33.48 -37.07 14.79
C ASP A 546 31.98 -37.09 14.46
N LEU A 547 31.53 -36.10 13.70
CA LEU A 547 30.13 -35.94 13.29
C LEU A 547 29.98 -36.29 11.80
N SER A 548 29.06 -37.18 11.48
CA SER A 548 28.59 -37.37 10.11
C SER A 548 27.81 -36.15 9.63
N LEU A 549 27.67 -35.99 8.30
CA LEU A 549 26.83 -34.94 7.72
C LEU A 549 25.39 -35.01 8.24
N HIS A 550 24.86 -36.22 8.45
CA HIS A 550 23.53 -36.41 8.99
C HIS A 550 23.41 -35.90 10.43
N GLU A 551 24.36 -36.23 11.31
CA GLU A 551 24.39 -35.77 12.70
C GLU A 551 24.55 -34.25 12.79
N LEU A 552 25.40 -33.67 11.93
CA LEU A 552 25.55 -32.22 11.82
C LEU A 552 24.24 -31.55 11.44
N LEU A 553 23.57 -32.00 10.37
CA LEU A 553 22.31 -31.43 9.92
C LEU A 553 21.18 -31.64 10.94
N PHE A 554 21.15 -32.80 11.62
CA PHE A 554 20.15 -33.08 12.63
C PHE A 554 20.26 -32.16 13.85
N SER A 555 21.48 -31.74 14.23
CA SER A 555 21.69 -30.79 15.33
C SER A 555 20.97 -29.45 15.14
N PHE A 556 20.62 -29.08 13.90
CA PHE A 556 19.91 -27.83 13.62
C PHE A 556 18.48 -27.84 14.18
N SER A 557 17.89 -29.02 14.41
CA SER A 557 16.56 -29.17 15.04
C SER A 557 16.52 -28.64 16.49
N THR A 558 17.67 -28.66 17.17
CA THR A 558 17.84 -28.19 18.56
C THR A 558 18.56 -26.84 18.64
N MET A 559 18.84 -26.19 17.51
CA MET A 559 19.47 -24.86 17.46
C MET A 559 18.41 -23.77 17.24
N GLY A 560 18.55 -22.63 17.93
CA GLY A 560 17.59 -21.52 17.82
C GLY A 560 17.55 -20.83 16.45
N PHE A 561 16.55 -19.96 16.25
CA PHE A 561 16.39 -19.11 15.06
C PHE A 561 16.32 -19.90 13.74
N GLN A 562 17.04 -19.46 12.71
CA GLN A 562 16.97 -20.02 11.35
C GLN A 562 17.42 -21.49 11.27
N ALA A 563 18.29 -21.94 12.18
CA ALA A 563 18.71 -23.35 12.22
C ALA A 563 17.53 -24.29 12.48
N SER A 564 16.67 -23.96 13.47
CA SER A 564 15.44 -24.73 13.74
C SER A 564 14.50 -24.83 12.53
N ALA A 565 14.46 -23.79 11.68
CA ALA A 565 13.64 -23.81 10.47
C ALA A 565 14.20 -24.82 9.45
N LEU A 566 15.53 -24.89 9.28
CA LEU A 566 16.16 -25.89 8.43
C LEU A 566 15.95 -27.31 8.98
N GLY A 567 16.12 -27.52 10.29
CA GLY A 567 15.86 -28.82 10.93
C GLY A 567 14.42 -29.29 10.70
N LYS A 568 13.44 -28.42 10.92
CA LYS A 568 12.02 -28.71 10.63
C LYS A 568 11.78 -29.02 9.15
N ALA A 569 12.43 -28.30 8.24
CA ALA A 569 12.30 -28.55 6.80
C ALA A 569 12.82 -29.94 6.42
N ILE A 570 13.98 -30.36 6.97
CA ILE A 570 14.53 -31.71 6.78
C ILE A 570 13.56 -32.77 7.28
N ASP A 571 13.00 -32.58 8.48
CA ASP A 571 12.03 -33.52 9.06
C ASP A 571 10.76 -33.65 8.20
N ILE A 572 10.22 -32.53 7.71
CA ILE A 572 9.05 -32.53 6.84
C ILE A 572 9.35 -33.26 5.53
N VAL A 573 10.50 -32.99 4.89
CA VAL A 573 10.89 -33.67 3.66
C VAL A 573 11.06 -35.18 3.88
N ASN A 574 11.64 -35.59 5.01
CA ASN A 574 11.74 -37.01 5.36
C ASN A 574 10.37 -37.64 5.59
N LYS A 575 9.45 -36.94 6.25
CA LYS A 575 8.04 -37.38 6.40
C LYS A 575 7.37 -37.54 5.05
N MET A 576 7.49 -36.57 4.14
CA MET A 576 6.92 -36.65 2.79
C MET A 576 7.46 -37.86 2.01
N ARG A 577 8.77 -38.15 2.10
CA ARG A 577 9.39 -39.30 1.42
C ARG A 577 8.93 -40.64 1.98
N ASN A 578 8.70 -40.70 3.29
CA ASN A 578 8.31 -41.93 3.97
C ASN A 578 6.79 -42.17 3.94
N TRP A 579 5.98 -41.12 3.86
CA TRP A 579 4.53 -41.19 3.88
C TRP A 579 3.99 -42.07 2.76
N ARG A 580 3.01 -42.89 3.12
CA ARG A 580 2.16 -43.66 2.21
C ARG A 580 0.69 -43.40 2.56
N LEU A 581 -0.21 -43.54 1.59
CA LEU A 581 -1.65 -43.42 1.85
C LEU A 581 -2.15 -44.49 2.83
N SER A 582 -1.44 -45.60 2.98
CA SER A 582 -1.71 -46.63 4.00
C SER A 582 -1.49 -46.14 5.44
N ASP A 583 -0.75 -45.04 5.63
CA ASP A 583 -0.54 -44.43 6.95
C ASP A 583 -1.78 -43.64 7.42
N GLU A 584 -2.72 -43.39 6.50
CA GLU A 584 -3.97 -42.69 6.76
C GLU A 584 -5.17 -43.65 6.80
N PRO A 585 -6.17 -43.38 7.66
CA PRO A 585 -7.38 -44.19 7.72
C PRO A 585 -8.13 -44.19 6.38
N ILE A 586 -8.73 -45.33 6.04
CA ILE A 586 -9.57 -45.46 4.85
C ILE A 586 -10.84 -44.62 5.04
N ARG A 587 -11.15 -43.78 4.05
CA ARG A 587 -12.33 -42.92 4.08
C ARG A 587 -13.45 -43.53 3.24
N ALA A 588 -14.70 -43.25 3.61
CA ALA A 588 -15.86 -43.77 2.89
C ALA A 588 -15.99 -43.20 1.47
N ASP A 589 -15.39 -42.04 1.22
CA ASP A 589 -15.34 -41.35 -0.08
C ASP A 589 -14.10 -41.69 -0.92
N ASP A 590 -13.22 -42.59 -0.44
CA ASP A 590 -12.07 -43.02 -1.23
C ASP A 590 -12.53 -43.82 -2.47
N PRO A 591 -11.92 -43.58 -3.65
CA PRO A 591 -12.17 -44.35 -4.87
C PRO A 591 -12.11 -45.87 -4.63
N GLU A 592 -12.93 -46.64 -5.36
CA GLU A 592 -13.08 -48.09 -5.16
C GLU A 592 -11.74 -48.85 -5.22
N ASP A 593 -10.80 -48.40 -6.05
CA ASP A 593 -9.45 -48.96 -6.17
C ASP A 593 -8.56 -48.67 -4.95
N LEU A 594 -8.81 -47.58 -4.21
CA LEU A 594 -8.08 -47.17 -3.00
C LEU A 594 -8.74 -47.66 -1.70
N GLN A 595 -9.90 -48.32 -1.79
CA GLN A 595 -10.50 -49.08 -0.68
C GLN A 595 -9.68 -50.32 -0.33
N ASN A 596 -8.91 -50.86 -1.28
CA ASN A 596 -8.02 -51.99 -1.04
C ASN A 596 -6.71 -51.54 -0.35
N PRO A 597 -6.39 -52.04 0.88
CA PRO A 597 -5.18 -51.65 1.61
C PRO A 597 -3.87 -51.84 0.84
N ALA A 598 -3.79 -52.85 -0.04
CA ALA A 598 -2.58 -53.13 -0.81
C ALA A 598 -2.25 -52.01 -1.82
N ASN A 599 -3.28 -51.38 -2.40
CA ASN A 599 -3.10 -50.31 -3.38
C ASN A 599 -2.66 -49.01 -2.70
N ARG A 600 -3.12 -48.75 -1.48
CA ARG A 600 -2.76 -47.55 -0.69
C ARG A 600 -1.27 -47.51 -0.32
N THR A 601 -0.64 -48.66 -0.08
CA THR A 601 0.80 -48.76 0.21
C THR A 601 1.66 -48.30 -0.97
N SER A 602 1.14 -48.36 -2.19
CA SER A 602 1.85 -47.91 -3.39
C SER A 602 1.75 -46.39 -3.63
N VAL A 603 0.76 -45.74 -3.03
CA VAL A 603 0.53 -44.30 -3.15
C VAL A 603 1.49 -43.54 -2.24
N LYS A 604 2.33 -42.69 -2.84
CA LYS A 604 3.32 -41.84 -2.16
C LYS A 604 2.89 -40.38 -2.18
N CYS A 605 3.51 -39.58 -1.31
CA CYS A 605 3.35 -38.13 -1.35
C CYS A 605 3.86 -37.59 -2.68
N LYS A 606 3.06 -36.74 -3.35
CA LYS A 606 3.50 -36.02 -4.55
C LYS A 606 4.34 -34.81 -4.14
N ILE A 607 5.59 -34.77 -4.58
CA ILE A 607 6.56 -33.74 -4.21
C ILE A 607 6.64 -32.69 -5.33
N PHE A 608 6.25 -31.46 -5.00
CA PHE A 608 6.36 -30.30 -5.88
C PHE A 608 7.61 -29.50 -5.52
N LEU A 609 8.48 -29.25 -6.51
CA LEU A 609 9.66 -28.40 -6.37
C LEU A 609 9.43 -27.07 -7.09
N GLY A 610 9.27 -26.01 -6.31
CA GLY A 610 9.19 -24.64 -6.80
C GLY A 610 10.55 -23.94 -6.75
N TYR A 611 11.00 -23.31 -7.84
CA TYR A 611 12.24 -22.53 -7.82
C TYR A 611 12.22 -21.33 -8.79
N THR A 612 12.97 -20.28 -8.45
CA THR A 612 13.18 -19.09 -9.28
C THR A 612 14.48 -19.18 -10.08
N SER A 613 14.56 -18.46 -11.21
CA SER A 613 15.65 -18.59 -12.19
C SER A 613 17.06 -18.42 -11.64
N ASN A 614 17.25 -17.53 -10.66
CA ASN A 614 18.55 -17.27 -10.05
C ASN A 614 19.19 -18.51 -9.39
N LEU A 615 18.39 -19.49 -8.95
CA LEU A 615 18.91 -20.72 -8.34
C LEU A 615 19.65 -21.58 -9.37
N VAL A 616 19.21 -21.57 -10.63
CA VAL A 616 19.89 -22.28 -11.73
C VAL A 616 21.27 -21.67 -11.98
N SER A 617 21.32 -20.33 -12.09
CA SER A 617 22.56 -19.60 -12.35
C SER A 617 23.54 -19.69 -11.16
N SER A 618 23.04 -19.74 -9.92
CA SER A 618 23.84 -19.70 -8.69
C SER A 618 24.37 -21.03 -8.18
N GLY A 619 24.41 -22.06 -9.03
CA GLY A 619 25.01 -23.36 -8.70
C GLY A 619 24.08 -24.37 -8.03
N MET A 620 22.78 -24.10 -7.91
CA MET A 620 21.80 -25.10 -7.46
C MET A 620 21.27 -25.99 -8.60
N ARG A 621 21.56 -25.64 -9.86
CA ARG A 621 21.16 -26.41 -11.04
C ARG A 621 21.56 -27.89 -10.92
N GLU A 622 22.78 -28.17 -10.50
CA GLU A 622 23.29 -29.55 -10.39
C GLU A 622 22.48 -30.36 -9.37
N VAL A 623 22.07 -29.73 -8.27
CA VAL A 623 21.21 -30.33 -7.24
C VAL A 623 19.80 -30.55 -7.79
N ILE A 624 19.21 -29.55 -8.45
CA ILE A 624 17.88 -29.66 -9.06
C ILE A 624 17.85 -30.78 -10.12
N ARG A 625 18.88 -30.84 -10.98
CA ARG A 625 19.07 -31.90 -11.98
C ARG A 625 19.14 -33.26 -11.31
N PHE A 626 19.92 -33.41 -10.24
CA PHE A 626 20.03 -34.67 -9.50
C PHE A 626 18.66 -35.11 -8.94
N LEU A 627 17.91 -34.19 -8.33
CA LEU A 627 16.59 -34.49 -7.78
C LEU A 627 15.62 -34.96 -8.88
N ALA A 628 15.64 -34.33 -10.04
CA ALA A 628 14.82 -34.73 -11.19
C ALA A 628 15.28 -36.06 -11.81
N GLU A 629 16.58 -36.23 -12.05
CA GLU A 629 17.21 -37.42 -12.64
C GLU A 629 16.94 -38.69 -11.83
N HIS A 630 16.86 -38.57 -10.50
CA HIS A 630 16.61 -39.69 -9.59
C HIS A 630 15.15 -39.79 -9.13
N ASN A 631 14.20 -39.12 -9.79
CA ASN A 631 12.77 -39.16 -9.47
C ASN A 631 12.47 -38.83 -7.99
N MET A 632 13.21 -37.86 -7.42
CA MET A 632 13.01 -37.39 -6.05
C MET A 632 11.97 -36.26 -5.96
N VAL A 633 11.52 -35.75 -7.10
CA VAL A 633 10.47 -34.74 -7.25
C VAL A 633 9.52 -35.16 -8.37
N ASP A 634 8.22 -34.95 -8.18
CA ASP A 634 7.18 -35.35 -9.15
C ASP A 634 6.79 -34.21 -10.08
N VAL A 635 6.84 -32.97 -9.59
CA VAL A 635 6.42 -31.77 -10.34
C VAL A 635 7.42 -30.65 -10.12
N ILE A 636 7.85 -30.01 -11.20
CA ILE A 636 8.67 -28.79 -11.16
C ILE A 636 7.79 -27.59 -11.50
N VAL A 637 7.81 -26.58 -10.64
CA VAL A 637 7.11 -25.30 -10.84
C VAL A 637 8.15 -24.19 -10.91
N THR A 638 8.35 -23.62 -12.09
CA THR A 638 9.33 -22.54 -12.29
C THR A 638 8.82 -21.52 -13.29
N THR A 639 9.47 -20.34 -13.31
CA THR A 639 9.21 -19.32 -14.32
C THR A 639 9.94 -19.66 -15.61
N ALA A 640 9.51 -19.09 -16.75
CA ALA A 640 10.19 -19.28 -18.03
C ALA A 640 11.70 -18.95 -17.94
N GLY A 641 12.08 -17.97 -17.13
CA GLY A 641 13.48 -17.62 -16.89
C GLY A 641 14.31 -18.72 -16.24
N GLY A 642 13.72 -19.65 -15.47
CA GLY A 642 14.45 -20.79 -14.92
C GLY A 642 14.86 -21.80 -15.98
N ILE A 643 13.99 -21.99 -16.99
CA ILE A 643 14.25 -22.82 -18.15
C ILE A 643 15.29 -22.15 -19.06
N GLU A 644 15.15 -20.85 -19.31
CA GLU A 644 16.08 -20.05 -20.10
C GLU A 644 17.51 -20.10 -19.54
N GLU A 645 17.67 -19.82 -18.25
CA GLU A 645 18.97 -19.86 -17.56
C GLU A 645 19.59 -21.27 -17.57
N ASP A 646 18.77 -22.33 -17.55
CA ASP A 646 19.25 -23.71 -17.65
C ASP A 646 19.89 -23.98 -19.02
N PHE A 647 19.22 -23.58 -20.11
CA PHE A 647 19.78 -23.68 -21.46
C PHE A 647 21.04 -22.83 -21.61
N ILE A 648 21.03 -21.59 -21.14
CA ILE A 648 22.20 -20.70 -21.19
C ILE A 648 23.40 -21.36 -20.50
N LYS A 649 23.18 -21.99 -19.33
CA LYS A 649 24.26 -22.69 -18.60
C LYS A 649 24.74 -23.97 -19.30
N CYS A 650 23.88 -24.62 -20.10
CA CYS A 650 24.28 -25.74 -20.96
C CYS A 650 25.14 -25.29 -22.14
N LEU A 651 24.91 -24.07 -22.64
CA LEU A 651 25.58 -23.52 -23.82
C LEU A 651 26.86 -22.75 -23.48
N GLY A 652 27.04 -22.31 -22.23
CA GLY A 652 28.26 -21.65 -21.79
C GLY A 652 28.43 -21.56 -20.27
N PRO A 653 29.68 -21.42 -19.80
CA PRO A 653 29.98 -21.33 -18.38
C PRO A 653 29.54 -19.98 -17.78
N THR A 654 29.12 -20.02 -16.52
CA THR A 654 28.92 -18.84 -15.66
C THR A 654 30.03 -18.82 -14.61
N PHE A 655 30.56 -17.63 -14.31
CA PHE A 655 31.75 -17.47 -13.48
C PHE A 655 31.44 -16.75 -12.17
N LEU A 656 32.19 -17.07 -11.12
CA LEU A 656 32.13 -16.36 -9.86
C LEU A 656 32.91 -15.02 -9.95
N GLY A 657 32.31 -13.96 -9.46
CA GLY A 657 32.90 -12.65 -9.27
C GLY A 657 32.57 -12.10 -7.88
N GLU A 658 32.59 -10.77 -7.74
CA GLU A 658 32.32 -10.10 -6.48
C GLU A 658 31.10 -9.16 -6.58
N PHE A 659 30.36 -9.03 -5.49
CA PHE A 659 29.22 -8.10 -5.41
C PHE A 659 29.63 -6.64 -5.65
N ALA A 660 30.88 -6.29 -5.32
CA ALA A 660 31.42 -4.94 -5.44
C ALA A 660 31.79 -4.55 -6.90
N LEU A 661 31.82 -5.50 -7.84
CA LEU A 661 32.18 -5.21 -9.24
C LEU A 661 31.20 -4.19 -9.86
N LYS A 662 31.73 -3.14 -10.48
CA LYS A 662 30.92 -2.08 -11.10
C LYS A 662 30.29 -2.57 -12.40
N GLY A 663 28.94 -2.57 -12.46
CA GLY A 663 28.19 -3.01 -13.65
C GLY A 663 28.54 -2.24 -14.94
N ALA A 664 28.89 -0.95 -14.82
CA ALA A 664 29.29 -0.14 -15.97
C ALA A 664 30.58 -0.66 -16.64
N ASP A 665 31.54 -1.17 -15.87
CA ASP A 665 32.80 -1.68 -16.40
C ASP A 665 32.63 -3.09 -16.97
N LEU A 666 31.79 -3.91 -16.33
CA LEU A 666 31.41 -5.23 -16.84
C LEU A 666 30.71 -5.12 -18.19
N ARG A 667 29.75 -4.19 -18.32
CA ARG A 667 29.02 -3.98 -19.57
C ARG A 667 29.94 -3.58 -20.73
N LYS A 668 30.93 -2.72 -20.49
CA LYS A 668 31.95 -2.35 -21.48
C LYS A 668 32.77 -3.53 -21.98
N LYS A 669 32.87 -4.59 -21.18
CA LYS A 669 33.60 -5.84 -21.50
C LYS A 669 32.68 -6.94 -22.05
N GLY A 670 31.39 -6.66 -22.28
CA GLY A 670 30.44 -7.68 -22.72
C GLY A 670 30.15 -8.74 -21.65
N LEU A 671 30.24 -8.39 -20.36
CA LEU A 671 29.92 -9.28 -19.25
C LEU A 671 28.62 -8.83 -18.59
N ASN A 672 27.67 -9.75 -18.48
CA ASN A 672 26.43 -9.59 -17.74
C ASN A 672 26.63 -10.04 -16.29
N ARG A 673 25.80 -9.54 -15.36
CA ARG A 673 25.96 -9.80 -13.91
C ARG A 673 24.66 -10.24 -13.26
N ILE A 674 24.72 -11.31 -12.47
CA ILE A 674 23.64 -11.82 -11.62
C ILE A 674 24.17 -11.93 -10.19
N GLY A 675 23.91 -10.93 -9.34
CA GLY A 675 24.52 -10.87 -8.00
C GLY A 675 26.05 -10.76 -8.08
N ASN A 676 26.75 -11.77 -7.56
CA ASN A 676 28.21 -11.93 -7.69
C ASN A 676 28.62 -12.86 -8.84
N LEU A 677 27.73 -13.22 -9.75
CA LEU A 677 28.03 -14.07 -10.91
C LEU A 677 28.27 -13.22 -12.15
N LEU A 678 29.17 -13.68 -13.02
CA LEU A 678 29.50 -13.08 -14.30
C LEU A 678 29.12 -14.04 -15.43
N VAL A 679 28.29 -13.56 -16.36
CA VAL A 679 27.83 -14.33 -17.52
C VAL A 679 28.36 -13.63 -18.78
N PRO A 680 29.24 -14.26 -19.57
CA PRO A 680 29.64 -13.70 -20.86
C PRO A 680 28.43 -13.47 -21.76
N ASN A 681 28.37 -12.34 -22.45
CA ASN A 681 27.26 -12.04 -23.37
C ASN A 681 27.13 -13.08 -24.48
N ASP A 682 28.25 -13.72 -24.86
CA ASP A 682 28.31 -14.85 -25.79
C ASP A 682 27.38 -16.01 -25.41
N ASN A 683 27.15 -16.26 -24.12
CA ASN A 683 26.22 -17.32 -23.69
C ASN A 683 24.77 -17.00 -24.08
N TYR A 684 24.37 -15.74 -24.02
CA TYR A 684 23.05 -15.29 -24.47
C TYR A 684 22.95 -15.35 -25.99
N CYS A 685 24.01 -14.96 -26.71
CA CYS A 685 24.06 -15.10 -28.17
C CYS A 685 23.88 -16.56 -28.60
N LYS A 686 24.63 -17.49 -27.99
CA LYS A 686 24.48 -18.94 -28.25
C LYS A 686 23.07 -19.46 -27.97
N PHE A 687 22.44 -18.96 -26.92
CA PHE A 687 21.05 -19.31 -26.60
C PHE A 687 20.09 -18.79 -27.66
N GLU A 688 20.22 -17.53 -28.06
CA GLU A 688 19.41 -16.90 -29.10
C GLU A 688 19.57 -17.63 -30.45
N ASP A 689 20.83 -17.90 -30.84
CA ASP A 689 21.18 -18.65 -32.06
C ASP A 689 20.58 -20.06 -32.07
N TRP A 690 20.41 -20.68 -30.89
CA TRP A 690 19.81 -22.01 -30.76
C TRP A 690 18.27 -21.98 -30.73
N VAL A 691 17.66 -21.04 -29.98
CA VAL A 691 16.21 -21.03 -29.73
C VAL A 691 15.42 -20.37 -30.86
N VAL A 692 15.95 -19.31 -31.49
CA VAL A 692 15.22 -18.55 -32.50
C VAL A 692 14.83 -19.41 -33.71
N PRO A 693 15.72 -20.24 -34.29
CA PRO A 693 15.34 -21.12 -35.40
C PRO A 693 14.23 -22.13 -35.05
N ILE A 694 14.20 -22.58 -33.79
CA ILE A 694 13.14 -23.49 -33.30
C ILE A 694 11.81 -22.73 -33.24
N LEU A 695 11.81 -21.50 -32.71
CA LEU A 695 10.61 -20.68 -32.62
C LEU A 695 10.08 -20.28 -34.01
N ASP A 696 10.96 -19.96 -34.95
CA ASP A 696 10.58 -19.65 -36.33
C ASP A 696 9.91 -20.84 -37.00
N LYS A 697 10.48 -22.05 -36.84
CA LYS A 697 9.87 -23.28 -37.34
C LYS A 697 8.51 -23.56 -36.68
N MET A 698 8.40 -23.38 -35.36
CA MET A 698 7.12 -23.55 -34.65
C MET A 698 6.06 -22.55 -35.15
N LEU A 699 6.46 -21.32 -35.48
CA LEU A 699 5.57 -20.32 -36.05
C LEU A 699 5.11 -20.69 -37.48
N GLU A 700 6.01 -21.22 -38.31
CA GLU A 700 5.67 -21.77 -39.63
C GLU A 700 4.66 -22.91 -39.50
N GLU A 701 4.94 -23.92 -38.66
CA GLU A 701 4.04 -25.05 -38.40
C GLU A 701 2.67 -24.59 -37.89
N GLN A 702 2.64 -23.53 -37.05
CA GLN A 702 1.39 -22.96 -36.56
C GLN A 702 0.59 -22.28 -37.67
N LYS A 703 1.24 -21.52 -38.56
CA LYS A 703 0.58 -20.86 -39.70
C LYS A 703 0.05 -21.88 -40.72
N GLU A 704 0.79 -22.94 -40.96
CA GLU A 704 0.37 -24.05 -41.84
C GLU A 704 -0.82 -24.83 -41.27
N LYS A 705 -0.88 -25.02 -39.94
CA LYS A 705 -2.03 -25.71 -39.28
C LYS A 705 -3.30 -24.85 -39.16
N VAL A 706 -3.19 -23.53 -39.27
CA VAL A 706 -4.34 -22.60 -39.24
C VAL A 706 -4.94 -22.38 -40.64
N SER A 707 -4.33 -22.94 -41.70
CA SER A 707 -4.79 -22.83 -43.09
C SER A 707 -5.61 -24.05 -43.59
N VAL A 708 -6.36 -24.72 -42.69
CA VAL A 708 -7.40 -25.71 -43.04
C VAL A 708 -8.76 -25.27 -42.53
#